data_AF-A0A922AGC7-F1
#
_entry.id   AF-A0A922AGC7-F1
#
_cell.length_a   1.000
_cell.length_b   1.000
_cell.length_c   1.000
_cell.angle_alpha   90.00
_cell.angle_beta   90.00
_cell.angle_gamma   90.00
#
_symmetry.space_group_name_H-M   'P 1'
#
loop_
_entity.id
_entity.type
_entity.pdbx_description
1 polymer ?
#
loop_
_entity_poly.entity_id
_entity_poly.type
_entity_poly.pdbx_seq_one_letter_code
_entity_poly.pdbx_strand_id
1 'polypeptide(L)'
;MLINMPPGDHRIRSSPKVLAKMEKLRIFLNRNASFDCPKCPWLSWPPKFLEKKLIVLKMEGSMIRDLGMGLLSKGTEQIEGILINIPWRDRMIRLGSEVFAKMERLRILIMLSCSVSFCGGLNYLSNELRVLDWYKCPLEFWPSTFHGEKLIVLKMRGSMIRDLGMGLLSKNLTSIDLSYCEYLTKISDLSSCSNLEELIVDECKSLVEVHDSVGFLDKLSQLRFKQCSSLKNLPRSFKLRSLKVLKLEGCTSLEYFPEIECEMEHLKHLWLESIVIQELPSSITYFTGLKKLGLYRCESLVRFPINIFQLESLREVNIFNSPNLVNFGKEVGQNGQSMPCTQENEISSSMELLTLSPPESNFNLRELILSGSGIVSLPPCIEGFVGLCQLDLRDCKQLEEILQLPPNIEVVDAAGCISLVEVHDSVGFLDKLVELSFEGCSSLKRFLPESNNLFRAYNFSSSLHKLNLSRSCIVSLPPCIERFVGLISLDLSNCEQLEEIPQLPQNIEDVYAGGCKSLVEVHDSVGFLDKLVKLSFEGCSNLKNLPRNFKLKSLELLELQGCTSLEYFPEIECEMEHLKGLWLESTVIRKLPSSFTYLIGLELLELRMCESLMCLPKNIFQLKHLGKVDVSYCPNLVNFGEEVGQNGQSMPFTQENEFSSSTELIQLPPPESNNFFGTSNFSYSLWTLILSGSGIVSLPPCIKGFVGLSHLYLEDCKQLEEILHLPPNIEEVDARRCGLLERFPHVSTESSFGIPDLKRLSKIDLSECNKVDVDVGNHAPDPLLVQECFREKESSTIIYPGSRIPEWFKYCKETTSYTNSIEIEIDHNASIYGHQIVALVLCSVVGRLDEREFIAISINGKLIRHRNYLRPSMDTHCVCLQYIAGNSMMLSRRYKVGNNMRFTFGIRSKKAILKSAGVHLIYRNDNFIDPI
;
A
#
# COMPACT_ATOMS: atom_id res chain seq x y z
N MET A 1 11.94 51.20 0.62
CA MET A 1 11.18 51.99 1.61
C MET A 1 9.73 51.56 1.51
N LEU A 2 9.12 51.21 2.64
CA LEU A 2 7.67 51.02 2.80
C LEU A 2 6.98 52.37 2.56
N ILE A 3 5.85 52.40 1.84
CA ILE A 3 5.06 53.63 1.67
C ILE A 3 3.72 53.45 2.38
N ASN A 4 3.57 54.17 3.48
CA ASN A 4 2.47 55.11 3.68
C ASN A 4 2.99 56.20 4.63
N MET A 5 3.16 57.43 4.14
CA MET A 5 2.92 58.72 4.85
C MET A 5 3.24 59.93 3.93
N PRO A 6 2.55 61.09 4.12
CA PRO A 6 2.65 62.29 3.28
C PRO A 6 3.94 63.12 3.57
N PRO A 7 4.22 64.22 2.83
CA PRO A 7 5.58 64.63 2.50
C PRO A 7 6.26 65.42 3.62
N GLY A 8 7.52 65.09 3.89
CA GLY A 8 8.36 65.87 4.78
C GLY A 8 9.64 65.13 5.20
N ASP A 9 10.74 65.58 4.60
CA ASP A 9 12.10 65.59 5.16
C ASP A 9 13.04 64.37 4.97
N HIS A 10 14.26 64.73 4.58
CA HIS A 10 15.40 63.89 4.25
C HIS A 10 16.21 63.56 5.52
N ARG A 11 16.69 62.30 5.69
CA ARG A 11 18.05 61.92 6.18
C ARG A 11 18.23 60.41 6.54
N ILE A 12 19.03 59.70 5.73
CA ILE A 12 20.23 58.86 6.03
C ILE A 12 20.28 57.95 7.31
N ARG A 13 20.49 56.61 7.16
CA ARG A 13 21.75 55.80 7.40
C ARG A 13 21.52 54.30 7.67
N SER A 14 22.54 53.51 7.32
CA SER A 14 22.76 52.05 7.38
C SER A 14 22.38 51.32 8.68
N SER A 15 21.70 50.16 8.58
CA SER A 15 21.43 49.26 9.70
C SER A 15 21.78 47.78 9.36
N PRO A 16 22.49 47.04 10.23
CA PRO A 16 22.77 45.60 10.11
C PRO A 16 21.50 44.73 9.93
N LYS A 17 20.32 45.25 10.29
CA LYS A 17 19.02 44.61 10.07
C LYS A 17 18.64 44.47 8.59
N VAL A 18 19.23 45.28 7.71
CA VAL A 18 19.02 45.21 6.25
C VAL A 18 19.81 44.06 5.63
N LEU A 19 21.07 43.87 6.05
CA LEU A 19 21.92 42.73 5.67
C LEU A 19 21.29 41.39 6.08
N ALA A 20 20.81 41.29 7.32
CA ALA A 20 20.10 40.10 7.80
C ALA A 20 18.77 39.83 7.06
N LYS A 21 18.12 40.87 6.52
CA LYS A 21 16.91 40.72 5.68
C LYS A 21 17.23 40.27 4.26
N MET A 22 18.38 40.65 3.70
CA MET A 22 18.82 40.21 2.37
C MET A 22 19.28 38.75 2.38
N GLU A 23 19.96 38.28 3.43
CA GLU A 23 20.29 36.86 3.60
C GLU A 23 19.03 36.00 3.77
N LYS A 24 18.02 36.52 4.49
CA LYS A 24 16.71 35.86 4.59
C LYS A 24 15.93 35.85 3.28
N LEU A 25 16.07 36.89 2.44
CA LEU A 25 15.46 36.90 1.10
C LEU A 25 16.14 35.88 0.17
N ARG A 26 17.47 35.75 0.25
CA ARG A 26 18.26 34.73 -0.44
C ARG A 26 17.84 33.31 -0.03
N ILE A 27 17.70 33.06 1.27
CA ILE A 27 17.24 31.78 1.83
C ILE A 27 15.77 31.50 1.42
N PHE A 28 14.92 32.53 1.39
CA PHE A 28 13.51 32.38 1.02
C PHE A 28 13.32 32.11 -0.49
N LEU A 29 14.10 32.74 -1.36
CA LEU A 29 14.09 32.46 -2.79
C LEU A 29 14.59 31.04 -3.10
N ASN A 30 15.56 30.53 -2.33
CA ASN A 30 16.03 29.15 -2.44
C ASN A 30 15.02 28.10 -1.94
N ARG A 31 14.08 28.45 -1.05
CA ARG A 31 13.10 27.50 -0.49
C ARG A 31 11.88 27.25 -1.36
N ASN A 32 11.60 28.10 -2.34
CA ASN A 32 10.39 28.02 -3.17
C ASN A 32 10.65 27.64 -4.64
N ALA A 33 11.88 27.23 -4.99
CA ALA A 33 12.18 26.56 -6.26
C ALA A 33 12.18 25.04 -6.03
N SER A 34 11.01 24.42 -6.10
CA SER A 34 10.88 22.96 -6.06
C SER A 34 11.26 22.38 -7.42
N PHE A 35 12.40 21.70 -7.50
CA PHE A 35 12.62 20.40 -8.18
C PHE A 35 14.11 20.03 -8.01
N ASP A 36 14.36 18.81 -7.57
CA ASP A 36 15.65 18.27 -7.13
C ASP A 36 16.81 18.47 -8.11
N CYS A 37 17.86 19.16 -7.66
CA CYS A 37 19.18 19.09 -8.26
C CYS A 37 20.26 19.31 -7.17
N PRO A 38 21.01 18.26 -6.76
CA PRO A 38 21.88 18.33 -5.57
C PRO A 38 23.16 19.17 -5.73
N LYS A 39 23.42 19.79 -6.89
CA LYS A 39 24.60 20.65 -7.12
C LYS A 39 24.29 21.74 -8.15
N CYS A 40 23.43 22.69 -7.81
CA CYS A 40 23.31 23.91 -8.61
C CYS A 40 24.28 25.01 -8.13
N PRO A 41 24.98 25.72 -9.04
CA PRO A 41 26.01 26.71 -8.70
C PRO A 41 25.45 28.08 -8.26
N TRP A 42 24.27 28.15 -7.63
CA TRP A 42 23.66 29.42 -7.15
C TRP A 42 24.42 30.10 -6.00
N LEU A 43 25.62 29.63 -5.65
CA LEU A 43 26.35 30.02 -4.45
C LEU A 43 27.47 31.05 -4.65
N SER A 44 27.75 31.52 -5.87
CA SER A 44 28.89 32.41 -6.14
C SER A 44 28.50 33.79 -6.71
N TRP A 45 27.60 34.53 -6.06
CA TRP A 45 27.56 35.98 -6.29
C TRP A 45 28.57 36.68 -5.36
N PRO A 46 29.55 37.44 -5.88
CA PRO A 46 30.49 38.16 -5.03
C PRO A 46 29.75 39.23 -4.19
N PRO A 47 29.89 39.24 -2.84
CA PRO A 47 29.07 40.07 -1.95
C PRO A 47 29.27 41.59 -2.04
N LYS A 48 30.14 42.09 -2.93
CA LYS A 48 30.65 43.48 -2.89
C LYS A 48 29.96 44.48 -3.84
N PHE A 49 28.90 44.09 -4.56
CA PHE A 49 28.27 44.96 -5.58
C PHE A 49 26.99 45.69 -5.14
N LEU A 50 26.49 45.46 -3.92
CA LEU A 50 25.15 45.90 -3.53
C LEU A 50 25.17 47.07 -2.55
N GLU A 51 25.50 48.27 -3.01
CA GLU A 51 25.09 49.51 -2.33
C GLU A 51 24.55 50.58 -3.31
N LYS A 52 23.39 51.13 -2.94
CA LYS A 52 22.72 52.35 -3.45
C LYS A 52 22.06 52.34 -4.85
N LYS A 53 22.29 51.38 -5.75
CA LYS A 53 21.78 51.42 -7.15
C LYS A 53 20.84 50.29 -7.59
N LEU A 54 20.43 49.40 -6.67
CA LEU A 54 19.47 48.32 -6.94
C LEU A 54 18.05 48.76 -6.54
N ILE A 55 17.09 48.58 -7.45
CA ILE A 55 15.67 48.67 -7.16
C ILE A 55 15.11 47.25 -6.95
N VAL A 56 14.62 46.98 -5.74
CA VAL A 56 13.85 45.76 -5.44
C VAL A 56 12.39 46.15 -5.27
N LEU A 57 11.53 45.67 -6.17
CA LEU A 57 10.09 45.84 -6.07
C LEU A 57 9.47 44.50 -5.63
N LYS A 58 9.04 44.46 -4.37
CA LYS A 58 8.22 43.38 -3.81
C LYS A 58 6.84 43.96 -3.55
N MET A 59 5.82 43.44 -4.23
CA MET A 59 4.44 43.96 -4.14
C MET A 59 3.50 42.91 -3.54
N GLU A 60 2.60 43.37 -2.67
CA GLU A 60 1.51 42.57 -2.10
C GLU A 60 0.17 43.08 -2.67
N GLY A 61 -0.57 42.19 -3.36
CA GLY A 61 -2.04 42.15 -3.62
C GLY A 61 -2.81 43.35 -4.19
N SER A 62 -2.44 44.60 -3.90
CA SER A 62 -3.24 45.78 -4.28
C SER A 62 -2.46 46.88 -5.02
N MET A 63 -1.12 46.82 -5.09
CA MET A 63 -0.29 47.87 -5.71
C MET A 63 0.03 47.65 -7.21
N ILE A 64 -0.57 46.66 -7.87
CA ILE A 64 -0.11 46.17 -9.19
C ILE A 64 -0.45 47.11 -10.35
N ARG A 65 -1.51 47.91 -10.22
CA ARG A 65 -1.85 48.95 -11.22
C ARG A 65 -0.81 50.07 -11.30
N ASP A 66 -0.02 50.28 -10.24
CA ASP A 66 0.95 51.38 -10.15
C ASP A 66 2.36 50.98 -10.60
N LEU A 67 2.62 49.71 -10.94
CA LEU A 67 3.97 49.23 -11.30
C LEU A 67 4.49 49.91 -12.59
N GLY A 68 3.66 50.02 -13.63
CA GLY A 68 4.02 50.67 -14.89
C GLY A 68 4.31 52.16 -14.72
N MET A 69 3.44 52.87 -13.98
CA MET A 69 3.64 54.29 -13.65
C MET A 69 4.83 54.51 -12.70
N GLY A 70 5.08 53.59 -11.78
CA GLY A 70 6.20 53.61 -10.83
C GLY A 70 7.57 53.38 -11.48
N LEU A 71 7.66 52.46 -12.44
CA LEU A 71 8.88 52.22 -13.23
C LEU A 71 9.18 53.40 -14.19
N LEU A 72 8.15 53.95 -14.84
CA LEU A 72 8.28 55.11 -15.73
C LEU A 72 8.64 56.41 -14.97
N SER A 73 8.09 56.62 -13.77
CA SER A 73 8.35 57.82 -12.96
C SER A 73 9.65 57.77 -12.15
N LYS A 74 10.17 56.57 -11.82
CA LYS A 74 11.42 56.39 -11.06
C LYS A 74 12.61 55.92 -11.91
N GLY A 75 12.40 55.60 -13.18
CA GLY A 75 13.45 55.20 -14.12
C GLY A 75 14.45 56.33 -14.36
N THR A 76 15.71 56.10 -14.00
CA THR A 76 16.83 57.02 -14.20
C THR A 76 18.07 56.25 -14.65
N GLU A 77 19.02 56.95 -15.29
CA GLU A 77 20.29 56.40 -15.76
C GLU A 77 21.19 55.83 -14.64
N GLN A 78 20.87 56.11 -13.36
CA GLN A 78 21.64 55.64 -12.21
C GLN A 78 21.28 54.21 -11.78
N ILE A 79 20.14 53.67 -12.26
CA ILE A 79 19.68 52.34 -11.88
C ILE A 79 20.55 51.30 -12.56
N GLU A 80 21.19 50.45 -11.75
CA GLU A 80 22.06 49.36 -12.25
C GLU A 80 21.43 47.97 -12.05
N GLY A 81 20.32 47.85 -11.31
CA GLY A 81 19.62 46.57 -11.23
C GLY A 81 18.17 46.66 -10.79
N ILE A 82 17.37 45.71 -11.28
CA ILE A 82 15.94 45.58 -11.05
C ILE A 82 15.63 44.14 -10.69
N LEU A 83 14.95 43.95 -9.56
CA LEU A 83 14.36 42.68 -9.16
C LEU A 83 12.86 42.88 -8.95
N ILE A 84 12.04 42.15 -9.71
CA ILE A 84 10.59 42.14 -9.61
C ILE A 84 10.15 40.71 -9.27
N ASN A 85 9.48 40.58 -8.13
CA ASN A 85 8.86 39.34 -7.69
C ASN A 85 7.43 39.63 -7.23
N ILE A 86 6.45 39.19 -8.02
CA ILE A 86 5.02 39.41 -7.79
C ILE A 86 4.33 38.05 -7.67
N PRO A 87 3.57 37.76 -6.60
CA PRO A 87 2.91 36.46 -6.44
C PRO A 87 1.92 36.15 -7.57
N TRP A 88 1.79 34.86 -7.91
CA TRP A 88 1.01 34.30 -9.04
C TRP A 88 -0.50 34.59 -9.09
N ARG A 89 -1.04 35.42 -8.17
CA ARG A 89 -2.50 35.59 -7.98
C ARG A 89 -3.09 36.83 -8.63
N ASP A 90 -2.31 37.66 -9.30
CA ASP A 90 -2.77 38.96 -9.77
C ASP A 90 -2.73 39.17 -11.29
N ARG A 91 -3.60 40.10 -11.73
CA ARG A 91 -3.90 40.45 -13.13
C ARG A 91 -2.64 40.77 -13.96
N MET A 92 -2.70 40.47 -15.26
CA MET A 92 -1.66 40.75 -16.27
C MET A 92 -1.17 42.20 -16.20
N ILE A 93 0.14 42.41 -16.14
CA ILE A 93 0.76 43.74 -16.02
C ILE A 93 1.03 44.27 -17.41
N ARG A 94 0.48 45.45 -17.73
CA ARG A 94 0.78 46.17 -18.97
C ARG A 94 1.92 47.16 -18.73
N LEU A 95 3.06 46.92 -19.37
CA LEU A 95 4.19 47.85 -19.40
C LEU A 95 4.22 48.58 -20.75
N GLY A 96 4.70 49.82 -20.75
CA GLY A 96 4.99 50.55 -21.99
C GLY A 96 6.20 49.95 -22.71
N SER A 97 6.24 50.07 -24.04
CA SER A 97 7.34 49.60 -24.90
C SER A 97 8.72 50.18 -24.56
N GLU A 98 8.75 51.34 -23.92
CA GLU A 98 9.96 52.10 -23.56
C GLU A 98 10.25 52.10 -22.05
N VAL A 99 9.66 51.18 -21.28
CA VAL A 99 9.76 51.19 -19.79
C VAL A 99 11.20 51.16 -19.27
N PHE A 100 12.14 50.58 -20.02
CA PHE A 100 13.56 50.51 -19.67
C PHE A 100 14.45 51.51 -20.43
N ALA A 101 13.89 52.34 -21.32
CA ALA A 101 14.67 53.21 -22.20
C ALA A 101 15.54 54.22 -21.43
N LYS A 102 15.06 54.71 -20.27
CA LYS A 102 15.82 55.66 -19.41
C LYS A 102 16.86 54.99 -18.50
N MET A 103 17.01 53.67 -18.54
CA MET A 103 17.84 52.88 -17.62
C MET A 103 19.07 52.32 -18.34
N GLU A 104 19.83 53.18 -19.00
CA GLU A 104 20.94 52.80 -19.90
C GLU A 104 22.07 52.03 -19.20
N ARG A 105 22.23 52.17 -17.87
CA ARG A 105 23.26 51.48 -17.07
C ARG A 105 22.77 50.20 -16.39
N LEU A 106 21.61 49.67 -16.78
CA LEU A 106 21.02 48.49 -16.17
C LEU A 106 21.90 47.24 -16.42
N ARG A 107 22.37 46.61 -15.34
CA ARG A 107 23.25 45.42 -15.36
C ARG A 107 22.54 44.14 -14.94
N ILE A 108 21.50 44.25 -14.11
CA ILE A 108 20.76 43.11 -13.58
C ILE A 108 19.28 43.34 -13.82
N LEU A 109 18.62 42.44 -14.54
CA LEU A 109 17.18 42.44 -14.70
C LEU A 109 16.65 41.05 -14.35
N ILE A 110 15.88 40.96 -13.26
CA ILE A 110 15.30 39.72 -12.77
C ILE A 110 13.79 39.88 -12.60
N MET A 111 13.02 39.04 -13.28
CA MET A 111 11.56 39.05 -13.34
C MET A 111 11.03 37.62 -13.14
N LEU A 112 10.75 37.26 -11.87
CA LEU A 112 10.54 35.85 -11.46
C LEU A 112 9.10 35.33 -11.58
N SER A 113 8.08 36.19 -11.70
CA SER A 113 6.69 35.75 -11.49
C SER A 113 5.62 36.63 -12.15
N CYS A 114 5.92 37.28 -13.28
CA CYS A 114 5.00 38.24 -13.90
C CYS A 114 4.54 37.79 -15.29
N SER A 115 3.23 37.65 -15.49
CA SER A 115 2.63 37.72 -16.83
C SER A 115 2.64 39.18 -17.29
N VAL A 116 3.74 39.59 -17.91
CA VAL A 116 3.91 40.94 -18.46
C VAL A 116 3.48 40.95 -19.92
N SER A 117 2.70 41.96 -20.29
CA SER A 117 2.38 42.28 -21.68
C SER A 117 2.84 43.70 -21.97
N PHE A 118 3.39 43.92 -23.17
CA PHE A 118 3.80 45.26 -23.61
C PHE A 118 2.76 45.86 -24.55
N CYS A 119 2.41 47.12 -24.33
CA CYS A 119 1.68 47.90 -25.33
C CYS A 119 2.69 48.28 -26.45
N GLY A 120 2.73 47.51 -27.53
CA GLY A 120 3.56 47.81 -28.71
C GLY A 120 4.94 47.12 -28.79
N GLY A 121 5.17 46.03 -28.04
CA GLY A 121 6.46 45.31 -28.02
C GLY A 121 7.51 45.99 -27.15
N LEU A 122 8.53 45.26 -26.68
CA LEU A 122 9.65 45.85 -25.91
C LEU A 122 10.75 46.31 -26.89
N ASN A 123 11.02 47.61 -26.93
CA ASN A 123 11.88 48.20 -27.96
C ASN A 123 13.33 48.44 -27.52
N TYR A 124 13.63 48.32 -26.21
CA TYR A 124 14.95 48.61 -25.67
C TYR A 124 15.31 47.73 -24.47
N LEU A 125 16.56 47.26 -24.46
CA LEU A 125 17.26 46.67 -23.32
C LEU A 125 18.67 47.26 -23.23
N SER A 126 19.18 47.46 -22.02
CA SER A 126 20.53 48.00 -21.82
C SER A 126 21.62 47.02 -22.26
N ASN A 127 22.60 47.49 -23.03
CA ASN A 127 23.80 46.73 -23.38
C ASN A 127 24.79 46.55 -22.22
N GLU A 128 24.54 47.15 -21.05
CA GLU A 128 25.30 46.91 -19.82
C GLU A 128 24.85 45.66 -19.06
N LEU A 129 23.78 44.99 -19.52
CA LEU A 129 23.22 43.80 -18.89
C LEU A 129 24.27 42.68 -18.77
N ARG A 130 24.38 42.15 -17.54
CA ARG A 130 25.19 41.01 -17.15
C ARG A 130 24.34 39.82 -16.72
N VAL A 131 23.20 40.09 -16.11
CA VAL A 131 22.23 39.07 -15.68
C VAL A 131 20.87 39.45 -16.22
N LEU A 132 20.30 38.56 -17.02
CA LEU A 132 18.92 38.64 -17.49
C LEU A 132 18.22 37.35 -17.08
N ASP A 133 17.30 37.41 -16.12
CA ASP A 133 16.47 36.29 -15.69
C ASP A 133 15.00 36.70 -15.78
N TRP A 134 14.31 36.24 -16.82
CA TRP A 134 12.97 36.70 -17.14
C TRP A 134 12.05 35.53 -17.48
N TYR A 135 11.19 35.19 -16.53
CA TYR A 135 10.17 34.15 -16.72
C TYR A 135 9.02 34.67 -17.60
N LYS A 136 8.63 33.89 -18.61
CA LYS A 136 7.59 34.21 -19.60
C LYS A 136 7.81 35.56 -20.28
N CYS A 137 9.04 35.82 -20.72
CA CYS A 137 9.33 37.04 -21.45
C CYS A 137 8.54 37.05 -22.77
N PRO A 138 7.76 38.11 -23.06
CA PRO A 138 6.95 38.19 -24.28
C PRO A 138 7.76 38.52 -25.54
N LEU A 139 9.10 38.53 -25.46
CA LEU A 139 9.97 38.78 -26.59
C LEU A 139 9.99 37.57 -27.54
N GLU A 140 9.58 37.78 -28.79
CA GLU A 140 9.79 36.81 -29.87
C GLU A 140 11.21 36.87 -30.46
N PHE A 141 11.78 38.08 -30.49
CA PHE A 141 13.13 38.39 -30.97
C PHE A 141 13.77 39.45 -30.08
N TRP A 142 15.10 39.52 -30.10
CA TRP A 142 15.84 40.58 -29.42
C TRP A 142 15.55 41.96 -30.05
N PRO A 143 15.50 43.04 -29.26
CA PRO A 143 15.50 44.40 -29.81
C PRO A 143 16.73 44.60 -30.71
N SER A 144 16.56 45.27 -31.86
CA SER A 144 17.65 45.46 -32.83
C SER A 144 18.86 46.23 -32.28
N THR A 145 18.67 46.98 -31.18
CA THR A 145 19.70 47.76 -30.49
C THR A 145 20.44 46.98 -29.39
N PHE A 146 20.01 45.74 -29.09
CA PHE A 146 20.59 44.92 -28.03
C PHE A 146 21.58 43.91 -28.61
N HIS A 147 22.84 44.00 -28.17
CA HIS A 147 23.95 43.15 -28.61
C HIS A 147 24.42 42.15 -27.55
N GLY A 148 24.04 42.35 -26.28
CA GLY A 148 24.25 41.37 -25.20
C GLY A 148 25.70 41.03 -24.84
N GLU A 149 26.71 41.77 -25.32
CA GLU A 149 28.16 41.43 -25.19
C GLU A 149 28.67 41.25 -23.75
N LYS A 150 28.00 41.87 -22.77
CA LYS A 150 28.37 41.84 -21.35
C LYS A 150 27.61 40.78 -20.55
N LEU A 151 26.70 40.03 -21.19
CA LEU A 151 25.89 39.01 -20.53
C LEU A 151 26.75 37.87 -19.98
N ILE A 152 26.51 37.52 -18.73
CA ILE A 152 27.11 36.39 -18.02
C ILE A 152 26.05 35.30 -17.81
N VAL A 153 24.82 35.69 -17.47
CA VAL A 153 23.71 34.77 -17.23
C VAL A 153 22.49 35.20 -18.03
N LEU A 154 21.94 34.26 -18.80
CA LEU A 154 20.73 34.43 -19.58
C LEU A 154 19.72 33.33 -19.22
N LYS A 155 18.63 33.68 -18.56
CA LYS A 155 17.52 32.78 -18.22
C LYS A 155 16.22 33.37 -18.74
N MET A 156 15.61 32.71 -19.71
CA MET A 156 14.43 33.21 -20.41
C MET A 156 13.33 32.14 -20.42
N ARG A 157 13.14 31.47 -19.28
CA ARG A 157 12.22 30.32 -19.19
C ARG A 157 10.79 30.69 -19.57
N GLY A 158 10.12 29.88 -20.38
CA GLY A 158 8.72 30.10 -20.77
C GLY A 158 8.52 31.23 -21.78
N SER A 159 9.57 31.74 -22.39
CA SER A 159 9.52 32.92 -23.25
C SER A 159 9.06 32.60 -24.67
N MET A 160 8.63 33.64 -25.39
CA MET A 160 8.14 33.54 -26.78
C MET A 160 9.27 33.50 -27.82
N ILE A 161 10.52 33.38 -27.37
CA ILE A 161 11.69 33.50 -28.25
C ILE A 161 11.73 32.36 -29.27
N ARG A 162 11.84 32.72 -30.55
CA ARG A 162 11.88 31.76 -31.65
C ARG A 162 13.29 31.29 -32.00
N ASP A 163 14.25 32.18 -31.78
CA ASP A 163 15.66 32.00 -32.08
C ASP A 163 16.49 32.93 -31.19
N LEU A 164 17.64 32.45 -30.71
CA LEU A 164 18.64 33.31 -30.04
C LEU A 164 19.30 34.29 -31.01
N GLY A 165 19.21 34.05 -32.33
CA GLY A 165 19.72 34.88 -33.42
C GLY A 165 21.25 34.85 -33.56
N MET A 166 21.79 35.45 -34.63
CA MET A 166 23.24 35.59 -34.88
C MET A 166 23.94 36.59 -33.93
N GLY A 167 23.34 36.94 -32.78
CA GLY A 167 23.58 38.23 -32.10
C GLY A 167 24.08 38.21 -30.66
N LEU A 168 24.21 37.05 -29.99
CA LEU A 168 24.84 37.00 -28.67
C LEU A 168 26.36 36.84 -28.82
N LEU A 169 27.05 37.96 -29.01
CA LEU A 169 28.53 38.03 -29.11
C LEU A 169 29.22 38.01 -27.74
N SER A 170 28.56 37.44 -26.71
CA SER A 170 29.10 37.45 -25.35
C SER A 170 30.08 36.33 -25.11
N LYS A 171 31.37 36.68 -25.06
CA LYS A 171 32.42 35.80 -24.55
C LYS A 171 32.31 35.55 -23.05
N ASN A 172 31.52 36.35 -22.31
CA ASN A 172 31.42 36.26 -20.85
C ASN A 172 30.29 35.34 -20.37
N LEU A 173 29.48 34.83 -21.29
CA LEU A 173 28.29 34.04 -20.96
C LEU A 173 28.70 32.69 -20.38
N THR A 174 28.20 32.38 -19.19
CA THR A 174 28.49 31.11 -18.48
C THR A 174 27.26 30.21 -18.36
N SER A 175 26.05 30.77 -18.41
CA SER A 175 24.80 30.00 -18.24
C SER A 175 23.69 30.52 -19.16
N ILE A 176 23.11 29.60 -19.94
CA ILE A 176 21.89 29.81 -20.74
C ILE A 176 20.81 28.83 -20.27
N ASP A 177 19.64 29.36 -19.96
CA ASP A 177 18.44 28.58 -19.62
C ASP A 177 17.23 29.07 -20.43
N LEU A 178 16.78 28.25 -21.36
CA LEU A 178 15.66 28.52 -22.25
C LEU A 178 14.48 27.58 -22.01
N SER A 179 14.38 26.95 -20.83
CA SER A 179 13.37 25.91 -20.62
C SER A 179 11.95 26.43 -20.78
N TYR A 180 11.03 25.60 -21.27
CA TYR A 180 9.62 25.93 -21.55
C TYR A 180 9.40 26.97 -22.67
N CYS A 181 10.41 27.27 -23.50
CA CYS A 181 10.23 28.12 -24.67
C CYS A 181 9.53 27.35 -25.80
N GLU A 182 8.20 27.34 -25.79
CA GLU A 182 7.38 26.56 -26.74
C GLU A 182 7.55 26.97 -28.20
N TYR A 183 8.03 28.19 -28.49
CA TYR A 183 8.20 28.72 -29.84
C TYR A 183 9.64 28.64 -30.37
N LEU A 184 10.59 28.22 -29.53
CA LEU A 184 12.00 28.12 -29.91
C LEU A 184 12.17 26.99 -30.93
N THR A 185 12.55 27.31 -32.17
CA THR A 185 12.70 26.30 -33.23
C THR A 185 14.13 25.87 -33.48
N LYS A 186 15.11 26.72 -33.12
CA LYS A 186 16.54 26.42 -33.32
C LYS A 186 17.42 27.11 -32.27
N ILE A 187 18.56 26.49 -31.98
CA ILE A 187 19.69 27.11 -31.28
C ILE A 187 20.75 27.50 -32.31
N SER A 188 20.93 28.79 -32.52
CA SER A 188 21.91 29.37 -33.45
C SER A 188 23.37 29.19 -32.98
N ASP A 189 24.33 29.60 -33.81
CA ASP A 189 25.76 29.50 -33.53
C ASP A 189 26.16 30.11 -32.18
N LEU A 190 26.78 29.30 -31.31
CA LEU A 190 27.31 29.68 -30.00
C LEU A 190 28.85 29.68 -29.94
N SER A 191 29.54 29.66 -31.09
CA SER A 191 31.01 29.69 -31.18
C SER A 191 31.67 30.81 -30.37
N SER A 192 31.01 31.98 -30.28
CA SER A 192 31.49 33.13 -29.50
C SER A 192 31.36 32.93 -27.98
N CYS A 193 30.48 32.03 -27.52
CA CYS A 193 30.20 31.75 -26.10
C CYS A 193 31.20 30.76 -25.48
N SER A 194 32.49 30.94 -25.73
CA SER A 194 33.58 30.03 -25.29
C SER A 194 33.68 29.80 -23.77
N ASN A 195 33.05 30.65 -22.94
CA ASN A 195 33.00 30.47 -21.48
C ASN A 195 31.71 29.80 -20.98
N LEU A 196 30.86 29.29 -21.87
CA LEU A 196 29.59 28.68 -21.49
C LEU A 196 29.84 27.39 -20.70
N GLU A 197 29.28 27.32 -19.50
CA GLU A 197 29.38 26.17 -18.59
C GLU A 197 28.06 25.39 -18.52
N GLU A 198 26.93 26.02 -18.81
CA GLU A 198 25.59 25.44 -18.67
C GLU A 198 24.68 25.88 -19.83
N LEU A 199 24.10 24.88 -20.53
CA LEU A 199 23.05 25.06 -21.52
C LEU A 199 21.87 24.15 -21.17
N ILE A 200 20.76 24.76 -20.76
CA ILE A 200 19.52 24.06 -20.38
C ILE A 200 18.39 24.47 -21.30
N VAL A 201 17.79 23.50 -21.98
CA VAL A 201 16.73 23.69 -22.97
C VAL A 201 15.68 22.60 -22.78
N ASP A 202 15.06 22.58 -21.61
CA ASP A 202 14.04 21.58 -21.27
C ASP A 202 12.64 22.05 -21.70
N GLU A 203 11.75 21.15 -22.11
CA GLU A 203 10.35 21.39 -22.49
C GLU A 203 10.18 22.37 -23.67
N CYS A 204 11.20 22.49 -24.53
CA CYS A 204 11.15 23.26 -25.77
C CYS A 204 10.61 22.39 -26.91
N LYS A 205 9.29 22.18 -26.93
CA LYS A 205 8.63 21.19 -27.80
C LYS A 205 8.78 21.45 -29.29
N SER A 206 8.95 22.70 -29.71
CA SER A 206 9.15 23.07 -31.12
C SER A 206 10.61 23.15 -31.56
N LEU A 207 11.57 22.87 -30.67
CA LEU A 207 12.99 22.90 -31.02
C LEU A 207 13.31 21.77 -31.99
N VAL A 208 13.84 22.10 -33.17
CA VAL A 208 14.18 21.12 -34.23
C VAL A 208 15.68 20.92 -34.35
N GLU A 209 16.46 21.99 -34.20
CA GLU A 209 17.88 22.00 -34.55
C GLU A 209 18.73 22.71 -33.49
N VAL A 210 19.89 22.11 -33.18
CA VAL A 210 20.95 22.70 -32.38
C VAL A 210 22.21 22.77 -33.22
N HIS A 211 22.76 23.97 -33.39
CA HIS A 211 23.94 24.20 -34.22
C HIS A 211 25.18 23.43 -33.72
N ASP A 212 25.99 22.92 -34.66
CA ASP A 212 27.17 22.07 -34.40
C ASP A 212 28.18 22.71 -33.43
N SER A 213 28.29 24.05 -33.40
CA SER A 213 29.17 24.78 -32.48
C SER A 213 29.00 24.38 -31.02
N VAL A 214 27.79 23.97 -30.61
CA VAL A 214 27.51 23.55 -29.22
C VAL A 214 28.34 22.32 -28.84
N GLY A 215 28.65 21.43 -29.78
CA GLY A 215 29.45 20.22 -29.58
C GLY A 215 30.94 20.49 -29.30
N PHE A 216 31.42 21.71 -29.50
CA PHE A 216 32.83 22.09 -29.38
C PHE A 216 33.10 23.11 -28.24
N LEU A 217 32.15 23.27 -27.32
CA LEU A 217 32.28 24.17 -26.17
C LEU A 217 33.07 23.48 -25.04
N ASP A 218 34.40 23.65 -25.03
CA ASP A 218 35.32 22.98 -24.10
C ASP A 218 34.98 23.15 -22.61
N LYS A 219 34.40 24.29 -22.21
CA LYS A 219 34.02 24.59 -20.81
C LYS A 219 32.61 24.13 -20.43
N LEU A 220 31.85 23.62 -21.38
CA LEU A 220 30.47 23.20 -21.13
C LEU A 220 30.46 22.02 -20.16
N SER A 221 29.87 22.24 -19.00
CA SER A 221 29.81 21.28 -17.90
C SER A 221 28.45 20.59 -17.80
N GLN A 222 27.39 21.25 -18.26
CA GLN A 222 26.02 20.72 -18.25
C GLN A 222 25.32 21.02 -19.57
N LEU A 223 24.83 19.96 -20.21
CA LEU A 223 24.01 20.02 -21.42
C LEU A 223 22.72 19.22 -21.18
N ARG A 224 21.57 19.89 -21.28
CA ARG A 224 20.27 19.30 -20.97
C ARG A 224 19.23 19.60 -22.04
N PHE A 225 18.62 18.53 -22.55
CA PHE A 225 17.43 18.54 -23.39
C PHE A 225 16.43 17.51 -22.85
N LYS A 226 15.42 17.98 -22.12
CA LYS A 226 14.32 17.15 -21.62
C LYS A 226 13.03 17.49 -22.35
N GLN A 227 12.24 16.50 -22.76
CA GLN A 227 10.93 16.68 -23.42
C GLN A 227 10.98 17.61 -24.65
N CYS A 228 12.08 17.58 -25.41
CA CYS A 228 12.22 18.29 -26.69
C CYS A 228 11.75 17.39 -27.84
N SER A 229 10.45 17.14 -27.90
CA SER A 229 9.84 16.12 -28.77
C SER A 229 10.11 16.30 -30.27
N SER A 230 10.36 17.52 -30.75
CA SER A 230 10.65 17.81 -32.16
C SER A 230 12.14 17.90 -32.50
N LEU A 231 13.05 17.69 -31.53
CA LEU A 231 14.49 17.82 -31.74
C LEU A 231 14.99 16.69 -32.63
N LYS A 232 15.46 17.05 -33.82
CA LYS A 232 15.98 16.12 -34.84
C LYS A 232 17.50 16.18 -34.97
N ASN A 233 18.05 17.39 -34.91
CA ASN A 233 19.46 17.63 -35.19
C ASN A 233 20.18 18.13 -33.94
N LEU A 234 21.06 17.29 -33.39
CA LEU A 234 22.10 17.66 -32.44
C LEU A 234 23.44 17.80 -33.18
N PRO A 235 24.48 18.37 -32.53
CA PRO A 235 25.82 18.32 -33.09
C PRO A 235 26.22 16.88 -33.42
N ARG A 236 26.73 16.64 -34.64
CA ARG A 236 27.10 15.28 -35.08
C ARG A 236 28.20 14.65 -34.25
N SER A 237 29.07 15.47 -33.66
CA SER A 237 30.11 15.02 -32.77
C SER A 237 30.25 15.91 -31.54
N PHE A 238 30.75 15.31 -30.46
CA PHE A 238 31.05 15.98 -29.20
C PHE A 238 32.55 15.96 -28.89
N LYS A 239 33.06 17.15 -28.59
CA LYS A 239 34.38 17.42 -28.04
C LYS A 239 34.26 18.24 -26.75
N LEU A 240 33.44 17.76 -25.82
CA LEU A 240 33.01 18.48 -24.61
C LEU A 240 33.84 18.09 -23.38
N ARG A 241 35.11 18.51 -23.33
CA ARG A 241 36.09 18.04 -22.32
C ARG A 241 35.68 18.26 -20.87
N SER A 242 34.92 19.32 -20.59
CA SER A 242 34.48 19.66 -19.22
C SER A 242 33.12 19.06 -18.82
N LEU A 243 32.48 18.27 -19.70
CA LEU A 243 31.10 17.82 -19.50
C LEU A 243 30.99 16.89 -18.29
N LYS A 244 30.10 17.24 -17.37
CA LYS A 244 29.78 16.47 -16.16
C LYS A 244 28.38 15.89 -16.21
N VAL A 245 27.46 16.54 -16.93
CA VAL A 245 26.06 16.15 -17.05
C VAL A 245 25.63 16.27 -18.50
N LEU A 246 25.24 15.14 -19.08
CA LEU A 246 24.51 15.06 -20.34
C LEU A 246 23.15 14.42 -20.04
N LYS A 247 22.05 15.14 -20.31
CA LYS A 247 20.69 14.60 -20.20
C LYS A 247 19.95 14.79 -21.51
N LEU A 248 19.54 13.66 -22.09
CA LEU A 248 18.66 13.60 -23.25
C LEU A 248 17.46 12.73 -22.85
N GLU A 249 16.34 13.37 -22.56
CA GLU A 249 15.11 12.70 -22.09
C GLU A 249 13.95 13.14 -22.97
N GLY A 250 13.11 12.23 -23.45
CA GLY A 250 11.90 12.56 -24.23
C GLY A 250 12.17 13.30 -25.54
N CYS A 251 13.35 13.11 -26.13
CA CYS A 251 13.72 13.65 -27.45
C CYS A 251 13.31 12.66 -28.54
N THR A 252 11.99 12.49 -28.71
CA THR A 252 11.39 11.41 -29.52
C THR A 252 11.60 11.55 -31.03
N SER A 253 12.15 12.66 -31.52
CA SER A 253 12.50 12.82 -32.95
C SER A 253 14.01 12.67 -33.23
N LEU A 254 14.82 12.41 -32.19
CA LEU A 254 16.26 12.28 -32.32
C LEU A 254 16.61 10.83 -32.69
N GLU A 255 17.05 10.64 -33.93
CA GLU A 255 17.29 9.32 -34.53
C GLU A 255 18.72 8.77 -34.32
N TYR A 256 19.65 9.61 -33.86
CA TYR A 256 21.06 9.23 -33.64
C TYR A 256 21.62 9.81 -32.34
N PHE A 257 22.67 9.16 -31.82
CA PHE A 257 23.50 9.70 -30.75
C PHE A 257 24.81 10.24 -31.35
N PRO A 258 25.33 11.42 -30.92
CA PRO A 258 26.56 12.00 -31.46
C PRO A 258 27.81 11.13 -31.28
N GLU A 259 28.73 11.19 -32.24
CA GLU A 259 30.06 10.58 -32.13
C GLU A 259 30.95 11.32 -31.11
N ILE A 260 31.77 10.61 -30.36
CA ILE A 260 32.67 11.21 -29.36
C ILE A 260 34.10 11.30 -29.91
N GLU A 261 34.64 12.52 -30.00
CA GLU A 261 35.95 12.78 -30.62
C GLU A 261 37.10 12.94 -29.61
N CYS A 262 36.82 12.93 -28.32
CA CYS A 262 37.85 13.03 -27.28
C CYS A 262 37.47 12.30 -26.00
N GLU A 263 38.48 11.91 -25.21
CA GLU A 263 38.27 11.39 -23.87
C GLU A 263 37.57 12.40 -22.96
N MET A 264 36.54 11.93 -22.25
CA MET A 264 35.68 12.73 -21.38
C MET A 264 35.64 12.12 -19.98
N GLU A 265 36.68 12.39 -19.20
CA GLU A 265 36.90 11.85 -17.84
C GLU A 265 35.92 12.37 -16.77
N HIS A 266 35.24 13.49 -17.06
CA HIS A 266 34.39 14.17 -16.08
C HIS A 266 32.93 13.71 -16.10
N LEU A 267 32.48 13.05 -17.17
CA LEU A 267 31.12 12.55 -17.30
C LEU A 267 30.99 11.22 -16.56
N LYS A 268 30.29 11.22 -15.43
CA LYS A 268 30.16 10.03 -14.56
C LYS A 268 28.86 9.26 -14.78
N HIS A 269 27.82 9.94 -15.25
CA HIS A 269 26.50 9.36 -15.41
C HIS A 269 25.90 9.84 -16.72
N LEU A 270 25.46 8.89 -17.55
CA LEU A 270 24.75 9.16 -18.80
C LEU A 270 23.34 8.56 -18.68
N TRP A 271 22.33 9.40 -18.85
CA TRP A 271 20.93 9.02 -18.78
C TRP A 271 20.25 9.40 -20.09
N LEU A 272 19.82 8.38 -20.82
CA LEU A 272 19.06 8.50 -22.06
C LEU A 272 17.68 7.89 -21.82
N GLU A 273 16.63 8.65 -22.03
CA GLU A 273 15.26 8.17 -21.83
C GLU A 273 14.36 8.55 -23.00
N SER A 274 13.59 7.59 -23.50
CA SER A 274 12.63 7.79 -24.60
C SER A 274 13.25 8.43 -25.84
N ILE A 275 14.41 7.91 -26.26
CA ILE A 275 15.10 8.28 -27.51
C ILE A 275 14.90 7.15 -28.53
N VAL A 276 14.86 7.51 -29.82
CA VAL A 276 14.55 6.60 -30.94
C VAL A 276 15.84 6.08 -31.61
N ILE A 277 16.97 6.08 -30.89
CA ILE A 277 18.24 5.57 -31.42
C ILE A 277 18.18 4.05 -31.63
N GLN A 278 18.70 3.59 -32.76
CA GLN A 278 18.80 2.15 -33.05
C GLN A 278 20.02 1.50 -32.39
N GLU A 279 21.11 2.25 -32.28
CA GLU A 279 22.36 1.82 -31.65
C GLU A 279 23.10 3.01 -31.03
N LEU A 280 23.95 2.73 -30.06
CA LEU A 280 24.94 3.68 -29.54
C LEU A 280 26.24 3.54 -30.33
N PRO A 281 26.93 4.65 -30.66
CA PRO A 281 28.19 4.59 -31.38
C PRO A 281 29.29 3.92 -30.54
N SER A 282 30.24 3.26 -31.21
CA SER A 282 31.38 2.61 -30.53
C SER A 282 32.29 3.62 -29.80
N SER A 283 32.26 4.89 -30.22
CA SER A 283 32.94 6.01 -29.56
C SER A 283 32.41 6.33 -28.16
N ILE A 284 31.31 5.70 -27.69
CA ILE A 284 30.87 5.79 -26.30
C ILE A 284 31.95 5.36 -25.29
N THR A 285 32.92 4.56 -25.74
CA THR A 285 34.11 4.16 -24.96
C THR A 285 35.05 5.34 -24.63
N TYR A 286 34.92 6.49 -25.30
CA TYR A 286 35.65 7.71 -24.92
C TYR A 286 35.10 8.38 -23.65
N PHE A 287 33.95 7.93 -23.11
CA PHE A 287 33.50 8.32 -21.77
C PHE A 287 34.29 7.57 -20.68
N THR A 288 35.60 7.77 -20.61
CA THR A 288 36.53 7.07 -19.72
C THR A 288 36.20 7.21 -18.23
N GLY A 289 35.51 8.29 -17.84
CA GLY A 289 35.03 8.53 -16.47
C GLY A 289 33.65 7.95 -16.14
N LEU A 290 32.98 7.28 -17.07
CA LEU A 290 31.60 6.83 -16.94
C LEU A 290 31.47 5.73 -15.88
N LYS A 291 30.57 5.95 -14.92
CA LYS A 291 30.27 5.01 -13.84
C LYS A 291 28.92 4.34 -13.99
N LYS A 292 27.93 5.08 -14.50
CA LYS A 292 26.57 4.57 -14.70
C LYS A 292 26.07 4.95 -16.09
N LEU A 293 25.57 3.97 -16.83
CA LEU A 293 24.85 4.17 -18.08
C LEU A 293 23.40 3.73 -17.89
N GLY A 294 22.47 4.61 -18.21
CA GLY A 294 21.05 4.34 -18.15
C GLY A 294 20.37 4.62 -19.49
N LEU A 295 19.70 3.61 -20.06
CA LEU A 295 18.86 3.64 -21.25
C LEU A 295 17.45 3.22 -20.84
N TYR A 296 16.53 4.18 -20.76
CA TYR A 296 15.16 3.96 -20.27
C TYR A 296 14.17 4.13 -21.41
N ARG A 297 13.32 3.14 -21.64
CA ARG A 297 12.25 3.25 -22.65
C ARG A 297 12.77 3.62 -24.04
N CYS A 298 13.94 3.11 -24.41
CA CYS A 298 14.53 3.29 -25.74
C CYS A 298 13.95 2.22 -26.68
N GLU A 299 12.71 2.43 -27.12
CA GLU A 299 11.94 1.40 -27.84
C GLU A 299 12.56 1.00 -29.18
N SER A 300 13.33 1.87 -29.83
CA SER A 300 13.98 1.55 -31.11
C SER A 300 15.37 0.95 -30.99
N LEU A 301 15.91 0.82 -29.77
CA LEU A 301 17.25 0.28 -29.55
C LEU A 301 17.26 -1.21 -29.91
N VAL A 302 18.01 -1.59 -30.96
CA VAL A 302 18.11 -2.98 -31.44
C VAL A 302 19.42 -3.63 -31.00
N ARG A 303 20.51 -2.85 -30.93
CA ARG A 303 21.85 -3.33 -30.63
C ARG A 303 22.52 -2.51 -29.53
N PHE A 304 23.28 -3.19 -28.68
CA PHE A 304 24.09 -2.56 -27.63
C PHE A 304 25.59 -2.88 -27.81
N PRO A 305 26.50 -1.89 -27.74
CA PRO A 305 27.93 -2.11 -27.99
C PRO A 305 28.61 -2.83 -26.82
N ILE A 306 29.11 -4.05 -27.05
CA ILE A 306 29.70 -4.90 -26.00
C ILE A 306 31.01 -4.32 -25.42
N ASN A 307 31.76 -3.54 -26.20
CA ASN A 307 33.02 -2.92 -25.77
C ASN A 307 32.85 -1.89 -24.66
N ILE A 308 31.62 -1.42 -24.38
CA ILE A 308 31.39 -0.52 -23.24
C ILE A 308 31.74 -1.19 -21.90
N PHE A 309 31.64 -2.51 -21.84
CA PHE A 309 32.04 -3.29 -20.68
C PHE A 309 33.56 -3.35 -20.48
N GLN A 310 34.38 -2.76 -21.36
CA GLN A 310 35.83 -2.59 -21.14
C GLN A 310 36.16 -1.34 -20.30
N LEU A 311 35.18 -0.47 -20.04
CA LEU A 311 35.40 0.75 -19.27
C LEU A 311 35.71 0.44 -17.80
N GLU A 312 36.92 0.75 -17.35
CA GLU A 312 37.38 0.51 -15.98
C GLU A 312 36.51 1.22 -14.93
N SER A 313 35.95 2.39 -15.26
CA SER A 313 35.12 3.16 -14.33
C SER A 313 33.67 2.65 -14.20
N LEU A 314 33.21 1.80 -15.13
CA LEU A 314 31.81 1.44 -15.27
C LEU A 314 31.38 0.46 -14.16
N ARG A 315 30.30 0.81 -13.46
CA ARG A 315 29.76 0.03 -12.33
C ARG A 315 28.34 -0.46 -12.55
N GLU A 316 27.55 0.27 -13.33
CA GLU A 316 26.14 -0.02 -13.54
C GLU A 316 25.76 0.25 -14.99
N VAL A 317 25.10 -0.72 -15.61
CA VAL A 317 24.42 -0.58 -16.89
C VAL A 317 22.95 -0.93 -16.68
N ASN A 318 22.08 0.04 -16.95
CA ASN A 318 20.65 -0.11 -16.80
C ASN A 318 19.96 0.14 -18.14
N ILE A 319 19.49 -0.92 -18.77
CA ILE A 319 18.66 -0.91 -19.97
C ILE A 319 17.28 -1.36 -19.55
N PHE A 320 16.41 -0.38 -19.26
CA PHE A 320 15.08 -0.65 -18.76
C PHE A 320 14.03 -0.42 -19.85
N ASN A 321 13.12 -1.37 -20.00
CA ASN A 321 11.96 -1.32 -20.89
C ASN A 321 12.35 -0.94 -22.34
N SER A 322 13.33 -1.65 -22.90
CA SER A 322 13.80 -1.47 -24.29
C SER A 322 13.52 -2.77 -25.07
N PRO A 323 12.25 -3.01 -25.47
CA PRO A 323 11.77 -4.32 -25.89
C PRO A 323 12.32 -4.82 -27.24
N ASN A 324 12.89 -3.94 -28.07
CA ASN A 324 13.49 -4.33 -29.35
C ASN A 324 15.00 -4.66 -29.22
N LEU A 325 15.58 -4.52 -28.03
CA LEU A 325 16.96 -4.93 -27.79
C LEU A 325 17.02 -6.45 -27.77
N VAL A 326 17.44 -7.03 -28.89
CA VAL A 326 17.54 -8.48 -29.09
C VAL A 326 18.97 -9.01 -29.00
N ASN A 327 19.99 -8.16 -29.21
CA ASN A 327 21.37 -8.62 -29.30
C ASN A 327 22.42 -7.60 -28.80
N PHE A 328 23.55 -8.11 -28.33
CA PHE A 328 24.79 -7.38 -28.06
C PHE A 328 25.70 -7.47 -29.31
N GLY A 329 26.12 -6.34 -29.89
CA GLY A 329 26.69 -6.28 -31.26
C GLY A 329 28.13 -6.81 -31.46
N LYS A 330 28.57 -6.91 -32.74
CA LYS A 330 29.93 -7.31 -33.24
C LYS A 330 30.93 -6.14 -33.30
N GLU A 331 32.23 -6.45 -33.30
CA GLU A 331 33.34 -5.54 -33.65
C GLU A 331 33.25 -5.07 -35.12
N VAL A 332 33.47 -3.77 -35.35
CA VAL A 332 33.83 -3.24 -36.68
C VAL A 332 35.35 -3.06 -36.69
N GLY A 333 36.05 -3.87 -37.48
CA GLY A 333 37.49 -3.77 -37.68
C GLY A 333 37.90 -2.39 -38.22
N GLN A 334 39.11 -1.97 -37.87
CA GLN A 334 39.75 -0.73 -38.33
C GLN A 334 39.65 -0.62 -39.85
N ASN A 335 38.77 0.26 -40.36
CA ASN A 335 38.89 1.10 -41.56
C ASN A 335 37.51 1.70 -41.88
N GLY A 336 37.36 3.00 -41.61
CA GLY A 336 36.08 3.73 -41.70
C GLY A 336 35.48 3.79 -43.11
N GLN A 337 34.60 2.84 -43.42
CA GLN A 337 33.55 3.01 -44.42
C GLN A 337 32.20 2.62 -43.81
N SER A 338 31.41 3.64 -43.49
CA SER A 338 29.97 3.49 -43.28
C SER A 338 29.30 3.07 -44.60
N MET A 339 28.48 2.04 -44.58
CA MET A 339 27.51 1.76 -45.64
C MET A 339 26.11 1.66 -45.01
N PRO A 340 25.06 2.15 -45.71
CA PRO A 340 23.75 2.38 -45.12
C PRO A 340 22.99 1.07 -44.93
N CYS A 341 22.09 1.08 -43.93
CA CYS A 341 21.05 0.10 -43.76
C CYS A 341 20.34 -0.20 -45.09
N THR A 342 20.52 -1.39 -45.63
CA THR A 342 19.54 -2.00 -46.52
C THR A 342 19.38 -3.47 -46.14
N GLN A 343 18.18 -3.77 -45.64
CA GLN A 343 17.48 -5.06 -45.68
C GLN A 343 18.34 -6.32 -45.62
N GLU A 344 18.39 -6.97 -44.46
CA GLU A 344 18.47 -8.43 -44.38
C GLU A 344 17.69 -8.89 -43.14
N ASN A 345 16.39 -9.09 -43.37
CA ASN A 345 15.56 -10.01 -42.62
C ASN A 345 15.95 -11.42 -43.06
N GLU A 346 16.96 -12.01 -42.44
CA GLU A 346 17.04 -13.46 -42.29
C GLU A 346 17.58 -13.75 -40.90
N ILE A 347 16.65 -14.11 -40.00
CA ILE A 347 16.95 -14.79 -38.75
C ILE A 347 17.41 -16.20 -39.17
N SER A 348 18.69 -16.32 -39.51
CA SER A 348 19.30 -17.62 -39.70
C SER A 348 19.84 -18.08 -38.36
N SER A 349 19.24 -19.17 -37.88
CA SER A 349 19.77 -20.08 -36.88
C SER A 349 21.14 -20.59 -37.30
N SER A 350 22.19 -19.81 -37.05
CA SER A 350 23.55 -20.35 -37.01
C SER A 350 24.33 -19.68 -35.88
N MET A 351 24.41 -20.42 -34.78
CA MET A 351 25.51 -20.36 -33.82
C MET A 351 26.85 -20.53 -34.57
N GLU A 352 27.36 -19.46 -35.16
CA GLU A 352 28.80 -19.30 -35.35
C GLU A 352 29.32 -18.46 -34.19
N LEU A 353 29.67 -19.17 -33.12
CA LEU A 353 30.48 -18.73 -31.99
C LEU A 353 31.85 -18.24 -32.50
N LEU A 354 31.93 -16.98 -32.92
CA LEU A 354 33.21 -16.30 -33.03
C LEU A 354 33.64 -15.89 -31.63
N THR A 355 34.74 -16.51 -31.19
CA THR A 355 35.48 -16.25 -29.96
C THR A 355 35.88 -14.77 -29.87
N LEU A 356 35.00 -13.93 -29.31
CA LEU A 356 35.45 -12.70 -28.67
C LEU A 356 36.23 -13.15 -27.44
N SER A 357 37.52 -12.86 -27.40
CA SER A 357 38.28 -12.99 -26.16
C SER A 357 37.53 -12.16 -25.12
N PRO A 358 37.11 -12.73 -23.97
CA PRO A 358 36.41 -11.96 -22.95
C PRO A 358 37.27 -10.72 -22.65
N PRO A 359 36.66 -9.53 -22.50
CA PRO A 359 37.43 -8.37 -22.02
C PRO A 359 38.14 -8.85 -20.76
N GLU A 360 39.46 -8.66 -20.67
CA GLU A 360 40.26 -9.10 -19.53
C GLU A 360 39.61 -8.57 -18.24
N SER A 361 38.71 -9.36 -17.66
CA SER A 361 38.00 -9.17 -16.40
C SER A 361 37.52 -7.74 -16.12
N ASN A 362 36.29 -7.37 -16.53
CA ASN A 362 35.64 -6.22 -15.90
C ASN A 362 35.30 -6.58 -14.43
N PHE A 363 36.21 -6.25 -13.52
CA PHE A 363 36.03 -6.41 -12.07
C PHE A 363 35.13 -5.34 -11.44
N ASN A 364 34.79 -4.28 -12.18
CA ASN A 364 34.16 -3.08 -11.64
C ASN A 364 32.65 -3.01 -11.88
N LEU A 365 32.13 -3.66 -12.92
CA LEU A 365 30.69 -3.79 -13.16
C LEU A 365 30.06 -4.57 -12.00
N ARG A 366 29.10 -3.95 -11.31
CA ARG A 366 28.38 -4.52 -10.16
C ARG A 366 26.95 -4.86 -10.48
N GLU A 367 26.31 -4.06 -11.31
CA GLU A 367 24.87 -4.14 -11.59
C GLU A 367 24.63 -4.12 -13.11
N LEU A 368 23.87 -5.09 -13.60
CA LEU A 368 23.38 -5.18 -14.96
C LEU A 368 21.86 -5.35 -14.93
N ILE A 369 21.15 -4.31 -15.35
CA ILE A 369 19.68 -4.31 -15.42
C ILE A 369 19.30 -4.33 -16.89
N LEU A 370 18.62 -5.38 -17.32
CA LEU A 370 18.08 -5.59 -18.67
C LEU A 370 16.55 -5.74 -18.64
N SER A 371 15.91 -5.36 -17.53
CA SER A 371 14.48 -5.55 -17.33
C SER A 371 13.64 -4.94 -18.47
N GLY A 372 12.69 -5.71 -18.98
CA GLY A 372 11.82 -5.33 -20.10
C GLY A 372 12.52 -5.26 -21.45
N SER A 373 13.67 -5.92 -21.61
CA SER A 373 14.36 -6.06 -22.90
C SER A 373 13.82 -7.25 -23.71
N GLY A 374 14.10 -7.24 -25.02
CA GLY A 374 13.72 -8.31 -25.95
C GLY A 374 14.79 -9.39 -26.11
N ILE A 375 15.72 -9.52 -25.16
CA ILE A 375 16.82 -10.48 -25.28
C ILE A 375 16.27 -11.91 -25.28
N VAL A 376 16.83 -12.76 -26.16
CA VAL A 376 16.50 -14.19 -26.23
C VAL A 376 17.45 -15.02 -25.37
N SER A 377 18.69 -14.56 -25.22
CA SER A 377 19.72 -15.17 -24.38
C SER A 377 20.68 -14.11 -23.83
N LEU A 378 21.39 -14.45 -22.76
CA LEU A 378 22.46 -13.63 -22.20
C LEU A 378 23.71 -13.68 -23.09
N PRO A 379 24.55 -12.62 -23.12
CA PRO A 379 25.76 -12.63 -23.91
C PRO A 379 26.72 -13.76 -23.47
N PRO A 380 27.36 -14.50 -24.39
CA PRO A 380 28.23 -15.64 -24.03
C PRO A 380 29.39 -15.29 -23.09
N CYS A 381 29.82 -14.03 -23.06
CA CYS A 381 30.89 -13.56 -22.19
C CYS A 381 30.43 -13.15 -20.77
N ILE A 382 29.14 -13.35 -20.41
CA ILE A 382 28.59 -12.90 -19.12
C ILE A 382 29.30 -13.55 -17.92
N GLU A 383 29.81 -14.77 -18.08
CA GLU A 383 30.64 -15.45 -17.08
C GLU A 383 31.91 -14.65 -16.72
N GLY A 384 32.46 -13.91 -17.69
CA GLY A 384 33.64 -13.06 -17.52
C GLY A 384 33.41 -11.81 -16.66
N PHE A 385 32.16 -11.48 -16.32
CA PHE A 385 31.83 -10.34 -15.46
C PHE A 385 32.01 -10.70 -13.97
N VAL A 386 33.24 -11.00 -13.58
CA VAL A 386 33.61 -11.46 -12.23
C VAL A 386 33.24 -10.45 -11.13
N GLY A 387 33.10 -9.16 -11.47
CA GLY A 387 32.63 -8.14 -10.52
C GLY A 387 31.12 -8.10 -10.28
N LEU A 388 30.31 -8.73 -11.15
CA LEU A 388 28.85 -8.57 -11.18
C LEU A 388 28.21 -9.23 -9.97
N CYS A 389 27.48 -8.43 -9.18
CA CYS A 389 26.78 -8.87 -7.98
C CYS A 389 25.26 -8.95 -8.21
N GLN A 390 24.70 -8.16 -9.13
CA GLN A 390 23.26 -8.13 -9.39
C GLN A 390 22.95 -8.16 -10.89
N LEU A 391 22.01 -9.04 -11.26
CA LEU A 391 21.48 -9.20 -12.60
C LEU A 391 19.95 -9.15 -12.56
N ASP A 392 19.37 -8.11 -13.15
CA ASP A 392 17.92 -7.91 -13.24
C ASP A 392 17.45 -8.13 -14.68
N LEU A 393 16.68 -9.18 -14.88
CA LEU A 393 16.11 -9.67 -16.14
C LEU A 393 14.58 -9.61 -16.13
N ARG A 394 13.96 -8.87 -15.20
CA ARG A 394 12.51 -8.87 -15.06
C ARG A 394 11.80 -8.49 -16.35
N ASP A 395 10.71 -9.15 -16.69
CA ASP A 395 9.93 -8.92 -17.91
C ASP A 395 10.71 -9.07 -19.23
N CYS A 396 11.84 -9.79 -19.24
CA CYS A 396 12.50 -10.22 -20.48
C CYS A 396 11.69 -11.36 -21.14
N LYS A 397 10.55 -11.00 -21.75
CA LYS A 397 9.53 -11.97 -22.20
C LYS A 397 10.00 -12.93 -23.28
N GLN A 398 11.07 -12.62 -24.00
CA GLN A 398 11.64 -13.47 -25.06
C GLN A 398 12.80 -14.34 -24.58
N LEU A 399 13.23 -14.20 -23.32
CA LEU A 399 14.35 -14.97 -22.78
C LEU A 399 13.94 -16.45 -22.68
N GLU A 400 14.63 -17.32 -23.41
CA GLU A 400 14.30 -18.76 -23.48
C GLU A 400 15.13 -19.60 -22.49
N GLU A 401 16.39 -19.23 -22.26
CA GLU A 401 17.35 -20.00 -21.45
C GLU A 401 18.34 -19.11 -20.68
N ILE A 402 18.80 -19.61 -19.53
CA ILE A 402 19.93 -19.04 -18.77
C ILE A 402 21.01 -20.12 -18.67
N LEU A 403 21.98 -20.08 -19.59
CA LEU A 403 23.04 -21.09 -19.70
C LEU A 403 24.19 -20.90 -18.70
N GLN A 404 24.57 -19.65 -18.43
CA GLN A 404 25.71 -19.32 -17.58
C GLN A 404 25.44 -18.03 -16.81
N LEU A 405 25.98 -17.95 -15.59
CA LEU A 405 25.97 -16.77 -14.74
C LEU A 405 27.39 -16.50 -14.20
N PRO A 406 27.73 -15.24 -13.90
CA PRO A 406 29.01 -14.91 -13.31
C PRO A 406 29.17 -15.52 -11.90
N PRO A 407 30.40 -15.89 -11.49
CA PRO A 407 30.64 -16.66 -10.26
C PRO A 407 30.37 -15.90 -8.96
N ASN A 408 30.44 -14.57 -8.97
CA ASN A 408 30.24 -13.72 -7.79
C ASN A 408 28.85 -13.09 -7.69
N ILE A 409 27.90 -13.57 -8.50
CA ILE A 409 26.54 -13.04 -8.50
C ILE A 409 25.86 -13.31 -7.14
N GLU A 410 25.21 -12.29 -6.60
CA GLU A 410 24.50 -12.32 -5.32
C GLU A 410 22.98 -12.31 -5.55
N VAL A 411 22.49 -11.59 -6.57
CA VAL A 411 21.06 -11.46 -6.86
C VAL A 411 20.79 -11.67 -8.34
N VAL A 412 19.84 -12.56 -8.64
CA VAL A 412 19.31 -12.78 -9.99
C VAL A 412 17.79 -12.70 -9.94
N ASP A 413 17.23 -11.72 -10.63
CA ASP A 413 15.78 -11.53 -10.71
C ASP A 413 15.33 -11.65 -12.16
N ALA A 414 14.65 -12.76 -12.49
CA ALA A 414 14.09 -13.03 -13.81
C ALA A 414 12.55 -13.11 -13.76
N ALA A 415 11.91 -12.38 -12.83
CA ALA A 415 10.46 -12.39 -12.73
C ALA A 415 9.77 -11.91 -14.03
N GLY A 416 8.70 -12.57 -14.46
CA GLY A 416 7.95 -12.23 -15.68
C GLY A 416 8.60 -12.68 -16.99
N CYS A 417 9.67 -13.49 -16.94
CA CYS A 417 10.27 -14.12 -18.12
C CYS A 417 9.40 -15.31 -18.60
N ILE A 418 8.27 -15.00 -19.25
CA ILE A 418 7.25 -15.98 -19.62
C ILE A 418 7.73 -17.08 -20.59
N SER A 419 8.79 -16.85 -21.36
CA SER A 419 9.35 -17.82 -22.32
C SER A 419 10.51 -18.63 -21.76
N LEU A 420 10.96 -18.35 -20.53
CA LEU A 420 12.08 -19.04 -19.92
C LEU A 420 11.70 -20.49 -19.64
N VAL A 421 12.35 -21.43 -20.33
CA VAL A 421 12.04 -22.87 -20.24
C VAL A 421 12.95 -23.56 -19.24
N GLU A 422 14.26 -23.27 -19.32
CA GLU A 422 15.27 -23.90 -18.48
C GLU A 422 16.36 -22.94 -17.99
N VAL A 423 16.87 -23.26 -16.80
CA VAL A 423 18.03 -22.62 -16.20
C VAL A 423 19.08 -23.71 -15.96
N HIS A 424 20.32 -23.43 -16.38
CA HIS A 424 21.39 -24.40 -16.29
C HIS A 424 21.72 -24.76 -14.83
N ASP A 425 22.08 -26.03 -14.59
CA ASP A 425 22.27 -26.60 -13.25
C ASP A 425 23.38 -25.89 -12.44
N SER A 426 24.26 -25.13 -13.10
CA SER A 426 25.34 -24.37 -12.45
C SER A 426 24.85 -23.32 -11.46
N VAL A 427 23.62 -22.82 -11.58
CA VAL A 427 23.04 -21.82 -10.66
C VAL A 427 22.98 -22.34 -9.23
N GLY A 428 22.79 -23.65 -9.04
CA GLY A 428 22.77 -24.28 -7.71
C GLY A 428 24.12 -24.31 -6.98
N PHE A 429 25.23 -24.05 -7.68
CA PHE A 429 26.60 -24.11 -7.14
C PHE A 429 27.25 -22.74 -6.95
N LEU A 430 26.48 -21.64 -7.06
CA LEU A 430 27.00 -20.29 -6.89
C LEU A 430 27.12 -19.92 -5.40
N ASP A 431 28.35 -19.88 -4.88
CA ASP A 431 28.67 -19.69 -3.45
C ASP A 431 28.29 -18.32 -2.87
N LYS A 432 27.97 -17.34 -3.72
CA LYS A 432 27.57 -15.98 -3.30
C LYS A 432 26.11 -15.65 -3.57
N LEU A 433 25.38 -16.52 -4.28
CA LEU A 433 24.00 -16.27 -4.64
C LEU A 433 23.14 -16.22 -3.37
N VAL A 434 22.50 -15.08 -3.12
CA VAL A 434 21.64 -14.80 -1.94
C VAL A 434 20.17 -14.89 -2.30
N GLU A 435 19.78 -14.37 -3.46
CA GLU A 435 18.39 -14.26 -3.89
C GLU A 435 18.24 -14.67 -5.36
N LEU A 436 17.29 -15.58 -5.61
CA LEU A 436 16.94 -16.07 -6.94
C LEU A 436 15.43 -15.99 -7.14
N SER A 437 15.00 -15.23 -8.15
CA SER A 437 13.58 -15.05 -8.46
C SER A 437 13.26 -15.43 -9.90
N PHE A 438 12.27 -16.32 -10.04
CA PHE A 438 11.63 -16.72 -11.30
C PHE A 438 10.10 -16.55 -11.19
N GLU A 439 9.64 -15.56 -10.43
CA GLU A 439 8.21 -15.28 -10.28
C GLU A 439 7.54 -15.09 -11.64
N GLY A 440 6.42 -15.76 -11.91
CA GLY A 440 5.67 -15.58 -13.15
C GLY A 440 6.35 -16.15 -14.40
N CYS A 441 7.40 -16.95 -14.27
CA CYS A 441 8.00 -17.68 -15.40
C CYS A 441 7.11 -18.87 -15.79
N SER A 442 6.07 -18.60 -16.58
CA SER A 442 5.03 -19.58 -16.95
C SER A 442 5.48 -20.74 -17.84
N SER A 443 6.66 -20.66 -18.46
CA SER A 443 7.21 -21.76 -19.27
C SER A 443 8.29 -22.57 -18.53
N LEU A 444 8.65 -22.15 -17.32
CA LEU A 444 9.76 -22.74 -16.58
C LEU A 444 9.40 -24.16 -16.15
N LYS A 445 10.18 -25.12 -16.65
CA LYS A 445 10.02 -26.55 -16.32
C LYS A 445 11.15 -27.05 -15.43
N ARG A 446 12.37 -26.55 -15.65
CA ARG A 446 13.58 -27.02 -14.96
C ARG A 446 14.46 -25.85 -14.56
N PHE A 447 14.79 -25.76 -13.28
CA PHE A 447 15.67 -24.70 -12.76
C PHE A 447 16.86 -25.23 -11.94
N LEU A 448 16.88 -26.53 -11.66
CA LEU A 448 17.89 -27.22 -10.87
C LEU A 448 17.98 -28.70 -11.31
N PRO A 449 19.08 -29.39 -11.00
CA PRO A 449 19.30 -30.77 -11.41
C PRO A 449 18.34 -31.75 -10.71
N GLU A 450 17.70 -32.63 -11.50
CA GLU A 450 16.77 -33.67 -11.02
C GLU A 450 17.49 -34.84 -10.33
N SER A 451 18.78 -35.07 -10.61
CA SER A 451 19.48 -36.27 -10.15
C SER A 451 20.33 -36.04 -8.88
N ASN A 452 20.04 -36.80 -7.83
CA ASN A 452 20.85 -36.86 -6.60
C ASN A 452 22.22 -37.56 -6.82
N ASN A 453 22.42 -38.24 -7.95
CA ASN A 453 23.54 -39.15 -8.18
C ASN A 453 24.77 -38.51 -8.87
N LEU A 454 24.65 -37.34 -9.53
CA LEU A 454 25.78 -36.76 -10.28
C LEU A 454 26.68 -35.80 -9.49
N PHE A 455 26.29 -35.32 -8.30
CA PHE A 455 26.99 -34.19 -7.66
C PHE A 455 27.28 -34.39 -6.16
N ARG A 456 27.74 -35.59 -5.76
CA ARG A 456 28.36 -35.77 -4.42
C ARG A 456 29.65 -34.96 -4.24
N ALA A 457 30.23 -34.43 -5.32
CA ALA A 457 31.47 -33.66 -5.31
C ALA A 457 31.29 -32.14 -5.12
N TYR A 458 30.06 -31.61 -5.21
CA TYR A 458 29.82 -30.17 -5.13
C TYR A 458 28.94 -29.82 -3.93
N ASN A 459 29.36 -28.78 -3.22
CA ASN A 459 28.52 -28.13 -2.20
C ASN A 459 27.47 -27.29 -2.93
N PHE A 460 26.21 -27.44 -2.54
CA PHE A 460 25.15 -26.54 -2.99
C PHE A 460 25.33 -25.18 -2.33
N SER A 461 24.85 -24.13 -2.99
CA SER A 461 24.96 -22.76 -2.50
C SER A 461 24.46 -22.67 -1.05
N SER A 462 25.38 -22.39 -0.13
CA SER A 462 25.08 -22.15 1.28
C SER A 462 24.65 -20.71 1.56
N SER A 463 24.79 -19.83 0.56
CA SER A 463 24.43 -18.42 0.64
C SER A 463 23.00 -18.11 0.21
N LEU A 464 22.34 -19.03 -0.52
CA LEU A 464 21.00 -18.79 -1.07
C LEU A 464 19.99 -18.74 0.08
N HIS A 465 19.49 -17.55 0.39
CA HIS A 465 18.52 -17.31 1.46
C HIS A 465 17.08 -17.27 0.96
N LYS A 466 16.86 -16.84 -0.28
CA LYS A 466 15.52 -16.67 -0.84
C LYS A 466 15.40 -17.25 -2.24
N LEU A 467 14.34 -18.05 -2.43
CA LEU A 467 13.96 -18.60 -3.72
C LEU A 467 12.48 -18.28 -3.97
N ASN A 468 12.20 -17.51 -5.02
CA ASN A 468 10.84 -17.20 -5.46
C ASN A 468 10.55 -17.89 -6.80
N LEU A 469 9.62 -18.83 -6.78
CA LEU A 469 9.10 -19.57 -7.93
C LEU A 469 7.60 -19.31 -8.12
N SER A 470 7.01 -18.36 -7.39
CA SER A 470 5.58 -18.09 -7.41
C SER A 470 5.07 -17.86 -8.83
N ARG A 471 3.83 -18.29 -9.12
CA ARG A 471 3.19 -18.16 -10.44
C ARG A 471 3.97 -18.82 -11.60
N SER A 472 4.85 -19.78 -11.30
CA SER A 472 5.50 -20.62 -12.33
C SER A 472 4.66 -21.87 -12.62
N CYS A 473 4.95 -22.54 -13.74
CA CYS A 473 4.28 -23.79 -14.13
C CYS A 473 5.10 -25.04 -13.75
N ILE A 474 5.88 -24.98 -12.67
CA ILE A 474 6.61 -26.14 -12.17
C ILE A 474 5.63 -27.24 -11.71
N VAL A 475 5.94 -28.48 -12.05
CA VAL A 475 5.14 -29.66 -11.67
C VAL A 475 5.63 -30.26 -10.35
N SER A 476 6.95 -30.23 -10.13
CA SER A 476 7.58 -30.69 -8.89
C SER A 476 8.83 -29.86 -8.58
N LEU A 477 9.21 -29.85 -7.31
CA LEU A 477 10.50 -29.35 -6.88
C LEU A 477 11.54 -30.48 -6.94
N PRO A 478 12.78 -30.20 -7.34
CA PRO A 478 13.81 -31.23 -7.39
C PRO A 478 14.20 -31.69 -5.97
N PRO A 479 14.44 -33.00 -5.75
CA PRO A 479 14.77 -33.52 -4.41
C PRO A 479 16.02 -32.88 -3.78
N CYS A 480 16.94 -32.35 -4.59
CA CYS A 480 18.13 -31.68 -4.12
C CYS A 480 17.87 -30.34 -3.40
N ILE A 481 16.62 -29.84 -3.40
CA ILE A 481 16.24 -28.60 -2.69
C ILE A 481 16.60 -28.67 -1.20
N GLU A 482 16.56 -29.86 -0.58
CA GLU A 482 16.96 -30.09 0.82
C GLU A 482 18.42 -29.70 1.12
N ARG A 483 19.29 -29.64 0.09
CA ARG A 483 20.73 -29.36 0.22
C ARG A 483 21.05 -27.87 0.32
N PHE A 484 20.08 -26.98 0.06
CA PHE A 484 20.25 -25.53 0.24
C PHE A 484 20.11 -25.16 1.71
N VAL A 485 21.13 -25.50 2.51
CA VAL A 485 21.14 -25.28 3.97
C VAL A 485 21.03 -23.81 4.38
N GLY A 486 21.29 -22.88 3.47
CA GLY A 486 21.11 -21.44 3.69
C GLY A 486 19.69 -20.93 3.43
N LEU A 487 18.80 -21.74 2.85
CA LEU A 487 17.48 -21.27 2.42
C LEU A 487 16.59 -20.94 3.63
N ILE A 488 16.15 -19.68 3.69
CA ILE A 488 15.29 -19.13 4.75
C ILE A 488 13.85 -19.01 4.23
N SER A 489 13.66 -18.57 2.99
CA SER A 489 12.34 -18.31 2.40
C SER A 489 12.18 -19.00 1.07
N LEU A 490 11.06 -19.73 0.91
CA LEU A 490 10.63 -20.37 -0.32
C LEU A 490 9.21 -19.91 -0.67
N ASP A 491 9.06 -19.25 -1.82
CA ASP A 491 7.76 -18.85 -2.35
C ASP A 491 7.39 -19.67 -3.60
N LEU A 492 6.32 -20.45 -3.47
CA LEU A 492 5.70 -21.31 -4.48
C LEU A 492 4.27 -20.86 -4.76
N SER A 493 3.86 -19.68 -4.30
CA SER A 493 2.46 -19.25 -4.35
C SER A 493 1.95 -19.21 -5.78
N ASN A 494 0.76 -19.76 -6.02
CA ASN A 494 0.11 -19.86 -7.33
C ASN A 494 0.91 -20.69 -8.36
N CYS A 495 1.76 -21.63 -7.93
CA CYS A 495 2.27 -22.69 -8.80
C CYS A 495 1.15 -23.72 -9.06
N GLU A 496 0.23 -23.42 -9.99
CA GLU A 496 -1.01 -24.17 -10.13
C GLU A 496 -0.81 -25.65 -10.54
N GLN A 497 0.34 -25.99 -11.14
CA GLN A 497 0.69 -27.36 -11.57
C GLN A 497 1.52 -28.15 -10.55
N LEU A 498 1.94 -27.54 -9.44
CA LEU A 498 2.76 -28.21 -8.43
C LEU A 498 1.97 -29.35 -7.77
N GLU A 499 2.46 -30.58 -7.85
CA GLU A 499 1.75 -31.77 -7.33
C GLU A 499 2.21 -32.19 -5.93
N GLU A 500 3.50 -31.98 -5.61
CA GLU A 500 4.11 -32.39 -4.33
C GLU A 500 5.15 -31.38 -3.82
N ILE A 501 5.29 -31.30 -2.50
CA ILE A 501 6.40 -30.61 -1.84
C ILE A 501 7.34 -31.66 -1.22
N PRO A 502 8.60 -31.77 -1.69
CA PRO A 502 9.57 -32.74 -1.19
C PRO A 502 10.17 -32.31 0.16
N GLN A 503 11.21 -33.02 0.60
CA GLN A 503 11.98 -32.60 1.78
C GLN A 503 12.56 -31.20 1.59
N LEU A 504 12.33 -30.32 2.57
CA LEU A 504 12.84 -28.96 2.57
C LEU A 504 14.08 -28.82 3.49
N PRO A 505 14.93 -27.80 3.28
CA PRO A 505 16.06 -27.51 4.16
C PRO A 505 15.66 -27.27 5.62
N GLN A 506 16.51 -27.72 6.55
CA GLN A 506 16.27 -27.62 8.00
C GLN A 506 16.23 -26.17 8.54
N ASN A 507 16.81 -25.21 7.82
CA ASN A 507 16.89 -23.81 8.26
C ASN A 507 15.77 -22.92 7.73
N ILE A 508 14.82 -23.48 6.99
CA ILE A 508 13.74 -22.71 6.39
C ILE A 508 12.80 -22.12 7.47
N GLU A 509 12.46 -20.85 7.29
CA GLU A 509 11.61 -20.08 8.20
C GLU A 509 10.25 -19.78 7.56
N ASP A 510 10.22 -19.44 6.27
CA ASP A 510 9.00 -19.05 5.56
C ASP A 510 8.75 -19.94 4.32
N VAL A 511 7.59 -20.62 4.28
CA VAL A 511 7.12 -21.39 3.12
C VAL A 511 5.74 -20.89 2.70
N TYR A 512 5.66 -20.26 1.53
CA TYR A 512 4.41 -19.81 0.92
C TYR A 512 4.07 -20.70 -0.26
N ALA A 513 2.98 -21.45 -0.19
CA ALA A 513 2.50 -22.31 -1.27
C ALA A 513 0.99 -22.16 -1.46
N GLY A 514 0.45 -20.97 -1.16
CA GLY A 514 -0.96 -20.67 -1.36
C GLY A 514 -1.32 -20.60 -2.85
N GLY A 515 -2.47 -21.13 -3.24
CA GLY A 515 -2.97 -21.15 -4.61
C GLY A 515 -2.41 -22.29 -5.48
N CYS A 516 -1.65 -23.23 -4.91
CA CYS A 516 -1.17 -24.43 -5.60
C CYS A 516 -2.31 -25.45 -5.77
N LYS A 517 -3.18 -25.21 -6.77
CA LYS A 517 -4.42 -25.99 -6.98
C LYS A 517 -4.22 -27.48 -7.21
N SER A 518 -3.09 -27.90 -7.79
CA SER A 518 -2.77 -29.31 -8.05
C SER A 518 -2.02 -30.00 -6.91
N LEU A 519 -1.64 -29.27 -5.85
CA LEU A 519 -0.85 -29.83 -4.76
C LEU A 519 -1.66 -30.87 -4.02
N VAL A 520 -1.14 -32.11 -3.93
CA VAL A 520 -1.81 -33.24 -3.28
C VAL A 520 -1.13 -33.60 -1.96
N GLU A 521 0.20 -33.55 -1.93
CA GLU A 521 1.02 -34.09 -0.84
C GLU A 521 2.15 -33.15 -0.42
N VAL A 522 2.36 -33.04 0.89
CA VAL A 522 3.49 -32.36 1.51
C VAL A 522 4.27 -33.39 2.32
N HIS A 523 5.57 -33.52 2.05
CA HIS A 523 6.42 -34.53 2.67
C HIS A 523 6.43 -34.42 4.22
N ASP A 524 6.35 -35.57 4.92
CA ASP A 524 6.24 -35.64 6.39
C ASP A 524 7.33 -34.86 7.15
N SER A 525 8.54 -34.76 6.60
CA SER A 525 9.64 -33.99 7.22
C SER A 525 9.35 -32.50 7.41
N VAL A 526 8.44 -31.91 6.60
CA VAL A 526 8.01 -30.51 6.75
C VAL A 526 7.39 -30.28 8.13
N GLY A 527 6.73 -31.30 8.71
CA GLY A 527 6.16 -31.24 10.05
C GLY A 527 7.17 -31.17 11.20
N PHE A 528 8.48 -31.34 10.92
CA PHE A 528 9.55 -31.35 11.93
C PHE A 528 10.56 -30.20 11.79
N LEU A 529 10.20 -29.17 11.03
CA LEU A 529 11.05 -27.98 10.80
C LEU A 529 10.95 -27.02 12.00
N ASP A 530 11.83 -27.21 12.99
CA ASP A 530 11.84 -26.45 14.26
C ASP A 530 11.95 -24.92 14.07
N LYS A 531 12.52 -24.44 12.95
CA LYS A 531 12.70 -23.01 12.63
C LYS A 531 11.58 -22.40 11.79
N LEU A 532 10.63 -23.20 11.31
CA LEU A 532 9.54 -22.72 10.46
C LEU A 532 8.66 -21.74 11.25
N VAL A 533 8.56 -20.51 10.77
CA VAL A 533 7.79 -19.40 11.34
C VAL A 533 6.45 -19.26 10.63
N LYS A 534 6.42 -19.39 9.30
CA LYS A 534 5.19 -19.28 8.51
C LYS A 534 5.04 -20.42 7.52
N LEU A 535 3.85 -21.00 7.49
CA LEU A 535 3.46 -22.04 6.56
C LEU A 535 2.08 -21.71 5.99
N SER A 536 2.02 -21.46 4.67
CA SER A 536 0.76 -21.12 3.99
C SER A 536 0.48 -22.06 2.83
N PHE A 537 -0.68 -22.72 2.87
CA PHE A 537 -1.28 -23.51 1.79
C PHE A 537 -2.67 -22.99 1.42
N GLU A 538 -2.94 -21.70 1.66
CA GLU A 538 -4.23 -21.08 1.35
C GLU A 538 -4.69 -21.41 -0.07
N GLY A 539 -5.91 -21.91 -0.24
CA GLY A 539 -6.50 -22.17 -1.56
C GLY A 539 -5.93 -23.39 -2.30
N CYS A 540 -5.16 -24.26 -1.65
CA CYS A 540 -4.71 -25.54 -2.21
C CYS A 540 -5.86 -26.56 -2.23
N SER A 541 -6.73 -26.46 -3.24
CA SER A 541 -7.99 -27.20 -3.31
C SER A 541 -7.85 -28.74 -3.37
N ASN A 542 -6.74 -29.26 -3.89
CA ASN A 542 -6.47 -30.71 -4.00
C ASN A 542 -5.61 -31.27 -2.85
N LEU A 543 -5.18 -30.43 -1.90
CA LEU A 543 -4.29 -30.85 -0.82
C LEU A 543 -5.01 -31.85 0.09
N LYS A 544 -4.49 -33.08 0.14
CA LYS A 544 -5.05 -34.18 0.92
C LYS A 544 -4.15 -34.58 2.08
N ASN A 545 -2.84 -34.64 1.82
CA ASN A 545 -1.86 -35.20 2.73
C ASN A 545 -0.94 -34.09 3.25
N LEU A 546 -1.23 -33.60 4.45
CA LEU A 546 -0.27 -32.86 5.27
C LEU A 546 0.64 -33.84 6.04
N PRO A 547 1.79 -33.37 6.57
CA PRO A 547 2.59 -34.16 7.49
C PRO A 547 1.75 -34.76 8.60
N ARG A 548 1.92 -36.05 8.92
CA ARG A 548 1.08 -36.72 9.93
C ARG A 548 1.16 -36.07 11.31
N ASN A 549 2.36 -35.61 11.66
CA ASN A 549 2.67 -35.03 12.96
C ASN A 549 3.31 -33.65 12.78
N PHE A 550 2.94 -32.70 13.66
CA PHE A 550 3.56 -31.39 13.77
C PHE A 550 4.38 -31.28 15.05
N LYS A 551 5.65 -30.93 14.86
CA LYS A 551 6.63 -30.56 15.86
C LYS A 551 7.29 -29.23 15.47
N LEU A 552 6.47 -28.21 15.26
CA LEU A 552 6.86 -26.91 14.69
C LEU A 552 6.97 -25.84 15.78
N LYS A 553 8.06 -25.87 16.55
CA LYS A 553 8.21 -25.03 17.77
C LYS A 553 8.16 -23.53 17.50
N SER A 554 8.67 -23.06 16.37
CA SER A 554 8.77 -21.63 16.05
C SER A 554 7.57 -21.09 15.23
N LEU A 555 6.59 -21.95 14.91
CA LEU A 555 5.52 -21.58 13.98
C LEU A 555 4.62 -20.51 14.60
N GLU A 556 4.49 -19.38 13.91
CA GLU A 556 3.65 -18.25 14.29
C GLU A 556 2.35 -18.20 13.49
N LEU A 557 2.39 -18.66 12.23
CA LEU A 557 1.30 -18.56 11.26
C LEU A 557 1.11 -19.88 10.49
N LEU A 558 -0.10 -20.44 10.56
CA LEU A 558 -0.53 -21.58 9.74
C LEU A 558 -1.82 -21.27 8.99
N GLU A 559 -1.72 -21.14 7.67
CA GLU A 559 -2.83 -20.82 6.76
C GLU A 559 -3.19 -22.03 5.90
N LEU A 560 -4.41 -22.55 6.09
CA LEU A 560 -4.96 -23.72 5.40
C LEU A 560 -6.37 -23.44 4.84
N GLN A 561 -6.80 -22.17 4.86
CA GLN A 561 -8.11 -21.77 4.37
C GLN A 561 -8.25 -22.11 2.87
N GLY A 562 -9.39 -22.66 2.46
CA GLY A 562 -9.65 -23.09 1.08
C GLY A 562 -9.02 -24.43 0.68
N CYS A 563 -8.42 -25.19 1.59
CA CYS A 563 -7.99 -26.57 1.34
C CYS A 563 -9.19 -27.54 1.35
N THR A 564 -9.99 -27.50 0.28
CA THR A 564 -11.27 -28.22 0.16
C THR A 564 -11.18 -29.75 0.10
N SER A 565 -9.97 -30.32 -0.04
CA SER A 565 -9.74 -31.78 -0.03
C SER A 565 -9.14 -32.31 1.28
N LEU A 566 -8.85 -31.42 2.24
CA LEU A 566 -8.18 -31.76 3.48
C LEU A 566 -9.17 -32.35 4.50
N GLU A 567 -9.14 -33.67 4.70
CA GLU A 567 -10.09 -34.39 5.58
C GLU A 567 -9.66 -34.44 7.06
N TYR A 568 -8.36 -34.38 7.33
CA TYR A 568 -7.79 -34.55 8.67
C TYR A 568 -6.75 -33.46 8.96
N PHE A 569 -6.71 -33.00 10.21
CA PHE A 569 -5.66 -32.12 10.70
C PHE A 569 -4.56 -32.98 11.38
N PRO A 570 -3.25 -32.65 11.22
CA PRO A 570 -2.14 -33.39 11.81
C PRO A 570 -2.17 -33.49 13.35
N GLU A 571 -1.62 -34.58 13.89
CA GLU A 571 -1.40 -34.70 15.35
C GLU A 571 -0.26 -33.78 15.79
N ILE A 572 -0.37 -33.17 16.97
CA ILE A 572 0.65 -32.25 17.50
C ILE A 572 1.47 -32.96 18.58
N GLU A 573 2.79 -33.00 18.41
CA GLU A 573 3.72 -33.75 19.28
C GLU A 573 4.50 -32.87 20.27
N CYS A 574 4.35 -31.54 20.21
CA CYS A 574 5.01 -30.62 21.15
C CYS A 574 4.17 -29.38 21.43
N GLU A 575 4.44 -28.74 22.57
CA GLU A 575 3.87 -27.42 22.88
C GLU A 575 4.32 -26.36 21.85
N MET A 576 3.36 -25.68 21.24
CA MET A 576 3.55 -24.62 20.25
C MET A 576 3.11 -23.28 20.86
N GLU A 577 4.07 -22.57 21.46
CA GLU A 577 3.84 -21.29 22.17
C GLU A 577 3.67 -20.08 21.25
N HIS A 578 4.18 -20.19 20.02
CA HIS A 578 4.27 -19.06 19.10
C HIS A 578 3.10 -18.97 18.12
N LEU A 579 2.35 -20.05 17.90
CA LEU A 579 1.24 -20.08 16.95
C LEU A 579 0.06 -19.28 17.50
N LYS A 580 -0.20 -18.09 16.94
CA LYS A 580 -1.26 -17.20 17.41
C LYS A 580 -2.58 -17.37 16.65
N GLY A 581 -2.50 -17.66 15.36
CA GLY A 581 -3.66 -17.78 14.48
C GLY A 581 -3.63 -19.07 13.67
N LEU A 582 -4.79 -19.70 13.54
CA LEU A 582 -5.00 -20.89 12.71
C LEU A 582 -6.24 -20.68 11.83
N TRP A 583 -6.02 -20.66 10.51
CA TRP A 583 -7.08 -20.47 9.51
C TRP A 583 -7.35 -21.77 8.78
N LEU A 584 -8.56 -22.31 8.98
CA LEU A 584 -9.06 -23.56 8.42
C LEU A 584 -10.38 -23.35 7.66
N GLU A 585 -10.72 -22.09 7.32
CA GLU A 585 -11.97 -21.74 6.64
C GLU A 585 -12.16 -22.55 5.34
N SER A 586 -13.38 -23.01 5.08
CA SER A 586 -13.75 -23.77 3.87
C SER A 586 -12.97 -25.08 3.67
N THR A 587 -12.49 -25.71 4.74
CA THR A 587 -11.92 -27.07 4.71
C THR A 587 -12.99 -28.15 4.93
N VAL A 588 -12.70 -29.40 4.55
CA VAL A 588 -13.59 -30.55 4.78
C VAL A 588 -13.17 -31.39 5.99
N ILE A 589 -12.46 -30.77 6.94
CA ILE A 589 -11.97 -31.44 8.14
C ILE A 589 -13.15 -31.96 8.95
N ARG A 590 -13.12 -33.25 9.26
CA ARG A 590 -14.21 -33.93 9.98
C ARG A 590 -14.11 -33.75 11.49
N LYS A 591 -12.89 -33.80 12.01
CA LYS A 591 -12.55 -33.71 13.44
C LYS A 591 -11.17 -33.07 13.60
N LEU A 592 -10.99 -32.32 14.68
CA LEU A 592 -9.68 -31.86 15.14
C LEU A 592 -9.12 -32.85 16.18
N PRO A 593 -7.81 -33.14 16.19
CA PRO A 593 -7.21 -34.11 17.11
C PRO A 593 -7.22 -33.63 18.56
N SER A 594 -7.08 -34.56 19.52
CA SER A 594 -7.03 -34.22 20.96
C SER A 594 -5.74 -33.47 21.34
N SER A 595 -4.69 -33.65 20.55
CA SER A 595 -3.41 -32.95 20.63
C SER A 595 -3.50 -31.44 20.33
N PHE A 596 -4.65 -30.91 19.89
CA PHE A 596 -4.90 -29.45 19.77
C PHE A 596 -4.61 -28.66 21.06
N THR A 597 -4.64 -29.35 22.20
CA THR A 597 -4.27 -28.79 23.51
C THR A 597 -2.81 -28.32 23.61
N TYR A 598 -1.93 -28.81 22.74
CA TYR A 598 -0.55 -28.38 22.67
C TYR A 598 -0.35 -27.03 21.95
N LEU A 599 -1.38 -26.46 21.31
CA LEU A 599 -1.34 -25.12 20.73
C LEU A 599 -1.50 -24.04 21.81
N ILE A 600 -0.60 -24.03 22.79
CA ILE A 600 -0.75 -23.24 24.02
C ILE A 600 -0.68 -21.73 23.78
N GLY A 601 -0.10 -21.28 22.66
CA GLY A 601 -0.07 -19.88 22.22
C GLY A 601 -1.29 -19.41 21.42
N LEU A 602 -2.23 -20.30 21.05
CA LEU A 602 -3.31 -19.99 20.11
C LEU A 602 -4.26 -18.93 20.64
N GLU A 603 -4.43 -17.83 19.90
CA GLU A 603 -5.33 -16.72 20.22
C GLU A 603 -6.59 -16.73 19.34
N LEU A 604 -6.45 -17.15 18.08
CA LEU A 604 -7.50 -17.10 17.06
C LEU A 604 -7.64 -18.45 16.33
N LEU A 605 -8.87 -18.97 16.30
CA LEU A 605 -9.24 -20.16 15.52
C LEU A 605 -10.40 -19.85 14.57
N GLU A 606 -10.13 -19.93 13.27
CA GLU A 606 -11.09 -19.67 12.19
C GLU A 606 -11.42 -20.99 11.46
N LEU A 607 -12.63 -21.50 11.64
CA LEU A 607 -13.18 -22.76 11.10
C LEU A 607 -14.46 -22.50 10.29
N ARG A 608 -14.64 -21.29 9.78
CA ARG A 608 -15.83 -20.88 9.03
C ARG A 608 -16.05 -21.77 7.80
N MET A 609 -17.30 -22.10 7.49
CA MET A 609 -17.67 -22.90 6.31
C MET A 609 -17.01 -24.30 6.27
N CYS A 610 -16.63 -24.87 7.42
CA CYS A 610 -16.19 -26.26 7.52
C CYS A 610 -17.40 -27.20 7.53
N GLU A 611 -17.95 -27.50 6.35
CA GLU A 611 -19.22 -28.21 6.21
C GLU A 611 -19.22 -29.62 6.82
N SER A 612 -18.07 -30.29 6.88
CA SER A 612 -17.93 -31.66 7.40
C SER A 612 -17.56 -31.74 8.88
N LEU A 613 -17.32 -30.60 9.54
CA LEU A 613 -16.88 -30.58 10.94
C LEU A 613 -18.01 -31.02 11.87
N MET A 614 -17.81 -32.14 12.58
CA MET A 614 -18.84 -32.74 13.43
C MET A 614 -18.76 -32.29 14.90
N CYS A 615 -17.55 -32.09 15.42
CA CYS A 615 -17.32 -31.71 16.81
C CYS A 615 -16.00 -30.94 16.99
N LEU A 616 -15.96 -30.13 18.05
CA LEU A 616 -14.73 -29.51 18.56
C LEU A 616 -14.11 -30.37 19.67
N PRO A 617 -12.78 -30.40 19.85
CA PRO A 617 -12.14 -31.18 20.91
C PRO A 617 -12.45 -30.59 22.30
N LYS A 618 -12.77 -31.45 23.27
CA LYS A 618 -13.16 -31.09 24.66
C LYS A 618 -12.30 -30.01 25.29
N ASN A 619 -10.99 -30.18 25.17
CA ASN A 619 -10.00 -29.38 25.87
C ASN A 619 -9.57 -28.13 25.09
N ILE A 620 -10.13 -27.87 23.90
CA ILE A 620 -9.81 -26.66 23.12
C ILE A 620 -10.11 -25.38 23.92
N PHE A 621 -11.15 -25.43 24.73
CA PHE A 621 -11.58 -24.35 25.59
C PHE A 621 -10.76 -24.22 26.88
N GLN A 622 -9.75 -25.07 27.10
CA GLN A 622 -8.80 -24.95 28.21
C GLN A 622 -7.55 -24.16 27.80
N LEU A 623 -7.39 -23.83 26.51
CA LEU A 623 -6.29 -23.02 26.00
C LEU A 623 -6.31 -21.62 26.64
N LYS A 624 -5.22 -21.27 27.31
CA LYS A 624 -5.12 -20.07 28.18
C LYS A 624 -5.17 -18.73 27.43
N HIS A 625 -4.83 -18.75 26.14
CA HIS A 625 -4.71 -17.56 25.30
C HIS A 625 -5.80 -17.46 24.24
N LEU A 626 -6.61 -18.51 24.06
CA LEU A 626 -7.65 -18.56 23.03
C LEU A 626 -8.69 -17.47 23.27
N GLY A 627 -8.73 -16.47 22.38
CA GLY A 627 -9.57 -15.28 22.50
C GLY A 627 -10.81 -15.33 21.61
N LYS A 628 -10.69 -15.88 20.41
CA LYS A 628 -11.79 -15.98 19.44
C LYS A 628 -11.84 -17.35 18.78
N VAL A 629 -13.04 -17.92 18.72
CA VAL A 629 -13.36 -19.12 17.94
C VAL A 629 -14.51 -18.80 17.01
N ASP A 630 -14.31 -19.02 15.72
CA ASP A 630 -15.34 -18.88 14.69
C ASP A 630 -15.57 -20.22 13.98
N VAL A 631 -16.76 -20.79 14.18
CA VAL A 631 -17.24 -22.01 13.52
C VAL A 631 -18.55 -21.70 12.77
N SER A 632 -18.65 -20.50 12.21
CA SER A 632 -19.84 -20.10 11.45
C SER A 632 -20.02 -20.93 10.19
N TYR A 633 -21.27 -21.22 9.84
CA TYR A 633 -21.67 -22.01 8.66
C TYR A 633 -21.09 -23.43 8.65
N CYS A 634 -20.96 -24.05 9.82
CA CYS A 634 -20.63 -25.47 10.00
C CYS A 634 -21.90 -26.28 10.32
N PRO A 635 -22.72 -26.67 9.34
CA PRO A 635 -24.05 -27.27 9.57
C PRO A 635 -24.00 -28.65 10.24
N ASN A 636 -22.90 -29.40 10.12
CA ASN A 636 -22.74 -30.70 10.77
C ASN A 636 -22.18 -30.60 12.20
N LEU A 637 -21.84 -29.40 12.65
CA LEU A 637 -21.38 -29.17 14.01
C LEU A 637 -22.58 -29.22 14.95
N VAL A 638 -22.81 -30.39 15.54
CA VAL A 638 -23.93 -30.62 16.47
C VAL A 638 -23.47 -30.46 17.93
N ASN A 639 -22.18 -30.67 18.21
CA ASN A 639 -21.70 -30.80 19.59
C ASN A 639 -20.46 -29.96 19.96
N PHE A 640 -20.51 -29.37 21.15
CA PHE A 640 -19.42 -28.65 21.83
C PHE A 640 -18.62 -29.58 22.73
N GLY A 641 -17.84 -30.46 22.12
CA GLY A 641 -16.93 -31.30 22.91
C GLY A 641 -17.57 -32.51 23.58
N GLU A 642 -18.73 -33.00 23.17
CA GLU A 642 -19.13 -34.38 23.53
C GLU A 642 -18.99 -35.29 22.30
N GLU A 643 -18.21 -36.37 22.44
CA GLU A 643 -18.12 -37.39 21.41
C GLU A 643 -19.39 -38.23 21.46
N VAL A 644 -20.21 -38.14 20.42
CA VAL A 644 -21.36 -39.03 20.23
C VAL A 644 -20.86 -40.26 19.49
N GLY A 645 -20.95 -41.44 20.13
CA GLY A 645 -20.77 -42.72 19.45
C GLY A 645 -21.79 -42.84 18.30
N GLN A 646 -21.37 -43.44 17.18
CA GLN A 646 -22.28 -43.68 16.06
C GLN A 646 -23.52 -44.44 16.58
N ASN A 647 -24.69 -43.80 16.46
CA ASN A 647 -26.05 -44.29 16.82
C ASN A 647 -26.63 -43.88 18.19
N GLY A 648 -26.17 -42.78 18.81
CA GLY A 648 -26.97 -42.11 19.86
C GLY A 648 -27.21 -42.91 21.14
N GLN A 649 -26.40 -43.95 21.40
CA GLN A 649 -26.27 -44.58 22.71
C GLN A 649 -24.78 -44.67 23.09
N SER A 650 -24.47 -44.31 24.33
CA SER A 650 -23.13 -44.47 24.91
C SER A 650 -22.72 -45.94 24.91
N MET A 651 -21.56 -46.28 24.34
CA MET A 651 -20.95 -47.61 24.48
C MET A 651 -19.47 -47.48 24.84
N PRO A 652 -18.93 -48.43 25.64
CA PRO A 652 -17.56 -48.41 26.12
C PRO A 652 -16.57 -48.83 25.02
N PHE A 653 -15.34 -48.34 25.14
CA PHE A 653 -14.19 -48.64 24.30
C PHE A 653 -14.00 -50.15 24.08
N THR A 654 -13.92 -50.58 22.82
CA THR A 654 -12.95 -51.56 22.30
C THR A 654 -13.05 -51.65 20.77
N GLN A 655 -12.04 -51.14 20.06
CA GLN A 655 -11.25 -51.86 19.05
C GLN A 655 -10.33 -50.86 18.36
N GLU A 656 -9.11 -50.78 18.89
CA GLU A 656 -7.93 -50.40 18.13
C GLU A 656 -7.80 -51.35 16.93
N ASN A 657 -7.65 -50.80 15.73
CA ASN A 657 -7.09 -51.57 14.64
C ASN A 657 -5.57 -51.42 14.70
N GLU A 658 -4.95 -52.52 15.09
CA GLU A 658 -3.53 -52.81 15.07
C GLU A 658 -2.90 -52.49 13.70
N PHE A 659 -1.88 -51.65 13.72
CA PHE A 659 -0.69 -51.85 12.88
C PHE A 659 0.53 -51.70 13.78
N SER A 660 0.90 -52.83 14.39
CA SER A 660 2.18 -53.04 15.10
C SER A 660 3.32 -53.03 14.07
N SER A 661 4.45 -52.37 14.33
CA SER A 661 5.57 -53.05 14.99
C SER A 661 6.66 -52.08 15.50
N SER A 662 6.85 -52.11 16.84
CA SER A 662 8.10 -52.13 17.63
C SER A 662 9.29 -51.21 17.23
N THR A 663 9.81 -50.34 18.11
CA THR A 663 10.55 -50.72 19.34
C THR A 663 10.80 -49.53 20.30
N GLU A 664 10.61 -49.82 21.59
CA GLU A 664 11.25 -49.30 22.82
C GLU A 664 11.43 -47.79 23.16
N LEU A 665 10.66 -47.40 24.20
CA LEU A 665 11.03 -46.64 25.42
C LEU A 665 11.31 -45.13 25.32
N ILE A 666 10.35 -44.32 25.80
CA ILE A 666 10.49 -43.50 27.03
C ILE A 666 9.12 -43.43 27.71
N GLN A 667 9.02 -43.91 28.95
CA GLN A 667 7.87 -43.71 29.83
C GLN A 667 7.79 -42.21 30.22
N LEU A 668 6.81 -41.49 29.68
CA LEU A 668 6.30 -40.27 30.31
C LEU A 668 5.20 -40.69 31.32
N PRO A 669 5.14 -40.09 32.52
CA PRO A 669 4.16 -40.50 33.52
C PRO A 669 2.75 -40.21 33.00
N PRO A 670 1.76 -41.08 33.28
CA PRO A 670 0.37 -40.72 33.03
C PRO A 670 0.04 -39.50 33.91
N PRO A 671 -0.64 -38.46 33.37
CA PRO A 671 -1.18 -37.43 34.24
C PRO A 671 -2.12 -38.11 35.24
N GLU A 672 -1.84 -37.85 36.51
CA GLU A 672 -2.45 -38.55 37.64
C GLU A 672 -3.98 -38.57 37.58
N SER A 673 -4.49 -39.69 38.05
CA SER A 673 -5.89 -40.06 38.15
C SER A 673 -6.79 -39.05 38.88
N ASN A 674 -8.03 -38.99 38.40
CA ASN A 674 -9.27 -38.83 39.15
C ASN A 674 -9.56 -37.45 39.76
N ASN A 675 -10.25 -36.64 38.96
CA ASN A 675 -11.63 -36.20 39.20
C ASN A 675 -12.01 -35.32 37.98
N PHE A 676 -13.05 -34.48 38.07
CA PHE A 676 -13.19 -33.26 37.26
C PHE A 676 -14.27 -33.22 36.15
N PHE A 677 -15.53 -33.50 36.51
CA PHE A 677 -16.51 -32.39 36.42
C PHE A 677 -16.32 -31.49 37.65
N GLY A 678 -15.15 -30.88 37.73
CA GLY A 678 -14.82 -29.84 38.68
C GLY A 678 -14.86 -28.57 37.85
N THR A 679 -15.61 -27.60 38.33
CA THR A 679 -15.92 -26.30 37.71
C THR A 679 -14.68 -25.39 37.56
N SER A 680 -13.51 -25.91 37.18
CA SER A 680 -12.25 -25.18 37.25
C SER A 680 -11.28 -25.62 36.15
N ASN A 681 -11.40 -25.01 34.97
CA ASN A 681 -10.31 -24.60 34.06
C ASN A 681 -10.84 -24.26 32.64
N PHE A 682 -11.97 -23.56 32.53
CA PHE A 682 -12.34 -22.95 31.25
C PHE A 682 -11.47 -21.72 31.01
N SER A 683 -11.14 -21.48 29.76
CA SER A 683 -10.34 -20.34 29.33
C SER A 683 -11.02 -19.03 29.74
N TYR A 684 -10.32 -18.24 30.56
CA TYR A 684 -10.72 -16.87 30.90
C TYR A 684 -10.44 -15.89 29.75
N SER A 685 -9.67 -16.30 28.73
CA SER A 685 -9.31 -15.44 27.61
C SER A 685 -10.36 -15.44 26.51
N LEU A 686 -11.21 -16.48 26.40
CA LEU A 686 -12.19 -16.58 25.32
C LEU A 686 -13.22 -15.46 25.46
N TRP A 687 -13.14 -14.47 24.56
CA TRP A 687 -13.97 -13.27 24.60
C TRP A 687 -15.11 -13.32 23.56
N THR A 688 -14.91 -14.03 22.44
CA THR A 688 -15.88 -14.18 21.34
C THR A 688 -16.02 -15.62 20.89
N LEU A 689 -17.28 -16.07 20.79
CA LEU A 689 -17.66 -17.36 20.22
C LEU A 689 -18.70 -17.15 19.12
N ILE A 690 -18.35 -17.51 17.88
CA ILE A 690 -19.22 -17.38 16.71
C ILE A 690 -19.61 -18.78 16.23
N LEU A 691 -20.91 -19.07 16.30
CA LEU A 691 -21.56 -20.34 15.98
C LEU A 691 -22.61 -20.18 14.88
N SER A 692 -22.68 -19.01 14.26
CA SER A 692 -23.77 -18.61 13.38
C SER A 692 -23.90 -19.57 12.20
N GLY A 693 -25.10 -20.09 11.91
CA GLY A 693 -25.35 -21.05 10.83
C GLY A 693 -24.88 -22.48 11.13
N SER A 694 -24.55 -22.81 12.38
CA SER A 694 -24.22 -24.19 12.79
C SER A 694 -25.47 -25.05 13.02
N GLY A 695 -25.29 -26.37 13.07
CA GLY A 695 -26.34 -27.36 13.31
C GLY A 695 -26.64 -27.65 14.79
N ILE A 696 -26.21 -26.78 15.69
CA ILE A 696 -26.36 -26.98 17.13
C ILE A 696 -27.84 -26.96 17.53
N VAL A 697 -28.22 -27.89 18.42
CA VAL A 697 -29.59 -28.01 18.93
C VAL A 697 -29.78 -27.26 20.25
N SER A 698 -28.75 -27.25 21.10
CA SER A 698 -28.71 -26.50 22.35
C SER A 698 -27.27 -26.17 22.75
N LEU A 699 -27.11 -25.20 23.67
CA LEU A 699 -25.82 -24.92 24.30
C LEU A 699 -25.62 -25.83 25.53
N PRO A 700 -24.43 -26.44 25.70
CA PRO A 700 -24.19 -27.31 26.84
C PRO A 700 -24.16 -26.54 28.17
N PRO A 701 -24.49 -27.18 29.31
CA PRO A 701 -24.50 -26.49 30.61
C PRO A 701 -23.15 -25.88 31.02
N CYS A 702 -22.05 -26.42 30.49
CA CYS A 702 -20.70 -25.91 30.72
C CYS A 702 -20.46 -24.49 30.15
N ILE A 703 -21.35 -23.96 29.29
CA ILE A 703 -21.28 -22.59 28.77
C ILE A 703 -21.21 -21.53 29.89
N LYS A 704 -21.74 -21.83 31.10
CA LYS A 704 -21.63 -21.00 32.31
C LYS A 704 -20.19 -20.83 32.80
N GLY A 705 -19.32 -21.79 32.53
CA GLY A 705 -17.93 -21.79 32.93
C GLY A 705 -17.05 -20.82 32.15
N PHE A 706 -17.51 -20.30 31.01
CA PHE A 706 -16.77 -19.36 30.17
C PHE A 706 -16.88 -17.93 30.72
N VAL A 707 -16.28 -17.68 31.88
CA VAL A 707 -16.36 -16.40 32.60
C VAL A 707 -15.75 -15.23 31.79
N GLY A 708 -14.87 -15.49 30.82
CA GLY A 708 -14.34 -14.46 29.91
C GLY A 708 -15.27 -14.09 28.75
N LEU A 709 -16.26 -14.94 28.41
CA LEU A 709 -17.03 -14.82 27.19
C LEU A 709 -17.94 -13.59 27.24
N SER A 710 -17.71 -12.67 26.30
CA SER A 710 -18.42 -11.39 26.21
C SER A 710 -19.37 -11.35 25.02
N HIS A 711 -19.05 -12.03 23.92
CA HIS A 711 -19.87 -12.02 22.69
C HIS A 711 -20.18 -13.43 22.22
N LEU A 712 -21.47 -13.71 22.02
CA LEU A 712 -21.97 -15.00 21.54
C LEU A 712 -22.87 -14.78 20.32
N TYR A 713 -22.43 -15.27 19.16
CA TYR A 713 -23.14 -15.11 17.89
C TYR A 713 -23.67 -16.44 17.38
N LEU A 714 -24.99 -16.57 17.34
CA LEU A 714 -25.80 -17.76 17.02
C LEU A 714 -26.75 -17.49 15.82
N GLU A 715 -26.49 -16.46 15.02
CA GLU A 715 -27.37 -16.09 13.90
C GLU A 715 -27.58 -17.26 12.93
N ASP A 716 -28.79 -17.47 12.41
CA ASP A 716 -29.12 -18.55 11.47
C ASP A 716 -28.91 -19.99 11.98
N CYS A 717 -28.81 -20.24 13.29
CA CYS A 717 -28.80 -21.61 13.82
C CYS A 717 -30.19 -22.26 13.75
N LYS A 718 -30.52 -22.86 12.60
CA LYS A 718 -31.87 -23.35 12.28
C LYS A 718 -32.36 -24.52 13.14
N GLN A 719 -31.45 -25.28 13.76
CA GLN A 719 -31.76 -26.42 14.61
C GLN A 719 -31.81 -26.08 16.10
N LEU A 720 -31.48 -24.85 16.48
CA LEU A 720 -31.37 -24.45 17.86
C LEU A 720 -32.77 -24.38 18.50
N GLU A 721 -33.07 -25.27 19.43
CA GLU A 721 -34.35 -25.38 20.13
C GLU A 721 -34.33 -24.67 21.49
N GLU A 722 -33.20 -24.70 22.19
CA GLU A 722 -33.10 -24.08 23.52
C GLU A 722 -31.73 -23.49 23.85
N ILE A 723 -31.75 -22.36 24.55
CA ILE A 723 -30.62 -21.77 25.28
C ILE A 723 -31.02 -21.80 26.75
N LEU A 724 -30.47 -22.74 27.52
CA LEU A 724 -30.82 -22.87 28.93
C LEU A 724 -29.98 -21.95 29.83
N HIS A 725 -28.74 -21.68 29.45
CA HIS A 725 -27.75 -21.03 30.28
C HIS A 725 -26.88 -20.06 29.47
N LEU A 726 -26.47 -18.97 30.10
CA LEU A 726 -25.50 -18.01 29.55
C LEU A 726 -24.30 -17.84 30.48
N PRO A 727 -23.12 -17.48 29.95
CA PRO A 727 -21.98 -17.10 30.77
C PRO A 727 -22.25 -15.82 31.58
N PRO A 728 -21.65 -15.67 32.78
CA PRO A 728 -21.98 -14.58 33.71
C PRO A 728 -21.57 -13.18 33.23
N ASN A 729 -20.51 -13.06 32.41
CA ASN A 729 -19.98 -11.77 31.94
C ASN A 729 -20.38 -11.43 30.50
N ILE A 730 -21.36 -12.14 29.93
CA ILE A 730 -21.80 -11.94 28.56
C ILE A 730 -22.32 -10.49 28.36
N GLU A 731 -21.91 -9.85 27.28
CA GLU A 731 -22.30 -8.48 26.90
C GLU A 731 -23.28 -8.47 25.71
N GLU A 732 -23.09 -9.36 24.73
CA GLU A 732 -23.95 -9.48 23.55
C GLU A 732 -24.28 -10.94 23.25
N VAL A 733 -25.57 -11.22 23.02
CA VAL A 733 -26.09 -12.47 22.46
C VAL A 733 -26.91 -12.16 21.21
N ASP A 734 -26.50 -12.69 20.07
CA ASP A 734 -27.20 -12.53 18.79
C ASP A 734 -27.65 -13.90 18.30
N ALA A 735 -28.92 -14.24 18.47
CA ALA A 735 -29.52 -15.51 18.04
C ALA A 735 -30.61 -15.28 16.98
N ARG A 736 -30.45 -14.24 16.15
CA ARG A 736 -31.42 -13.91 15.11
C ARG A 736 -31.62 -15.07 14.13
N ARG A 737 -32.85 -15.20 13.61
CA ARG A 737 -33.22 -16.20 12.59
C ARG A 737 -33.07 -17.65 13.06
N CYS A 738 -33.04 -17.89 14.38
CA CYS A 738 -33.18 -19.21 14.99
C CYS A 738 -34.65 -19.59 15.12
N GLY A 739 -35.27 -20.02 14.02
CA GLY A 739 -36.73 -20.24 13.95
C GLY A 739 -37.28 -21.36 14.83
N LEU A 740 -36.44 -22.31 15.30
CA LEU A 740 -36.85 -23.40 16.20
C LEU A 740 -36.65 -23.09 17.68
N LEU A 741 -36.01 -21.96 18.02
CA LEU A 741 -35.70 -21.63 19.41
C LEU A 741 -37.03 -21.44 20.15
N GLU A 742 -37.31 -22.28 21.14
CA GLU A 742 -38.52 -22.25 21.98
C GLU A 742 -38.20 -21.71 23.37
N ARG A 743 -37.04 -22.08 23.92
CA ARG A 743 -36.64 -21.76 25.29
C ARG A 743 -35.39 -20.88 25.29
N PHE A 744 -35.48 -19.73 25.91
CA PHE A 744 -34.34 -18.85 26.23
C PHE A 744 -34.28 -18.71 27.75
N PRO A 745 -33.11 -18.43 28.38
CA PRO A 745 -33.03 -18.39 29.84
C PRO A 745 -34.07 -17.42 30.38
N HIS A 746 -35.05 -17.94 31.14
CA HIS A 746 -36.13 -17.13 31.68
C HIS A 746 -35.52 -16.00 32.50
N VAL A 747 -35.81 -14.77 32.10
CA VAL A 747 -35.50 -13.60 32.89
C VAL A 747 -36.51 -13.47 34.05
N SER A 748 -37.50 -14.37 34.18
CA SER A 748 -38.59 -14.26 35.14
C SER A 748 -38.20 -14.71 36.56
N THR A 749 -38.45 -13.82 37.53
CA THR A 749 -38.39 -14.02 38.97
C THR A 749 -39.47 -14.98 39.43
N GLU A 750 -39.16 -16.27 39.63
CA GLU A 750 -39.82 -17.13 40.62
C GLU A 750 -39.13 -18.50 40.69
N SER A 751 -37.97 -18.54 41.34
CA SER A 751 -37.58 -19.63 42.24
C SER A 751 -36.19 -19.36 42.77
N SER A 752 -36.08 -19.46 44.09
CA SER A 752 -34.87 -19.34 44.88
C SER A 752 -33.87 -20.47 44.57
N PHE A 753 -33.22 -20.40 43.40
CA PHE A 753 -31.95 -21.05 43.06
C PHE A 753 -31.26 -20.28 41.90
N GLY A 754 -30.53 -19.20 42.26
CA GLY A 754 -29.38 -18.64 41.56
C GLY A 754 -29.43 -18.48 40.03
N ILE A 755 -30.16 -17.49 39.52
CA ILE A 755 -29.85 -16.90 38.20
C ILE A 755 -28.61 -16.00 38.42
N PRO A 756 -27.47 -16.24 37.73
CA PRO A 756 -26.31 -15.38 37.87
C PRO A 756 -26.64 -14.00 37.31
N ASP A 757 -26.38 -12.99 38.14
CA ASP A 757 -26.41 -11.55 37.87
C ASP A 757 -25.77 -11.24 36.49
N LEU A 758 -26.53 -11.18 35.39
CA LEU A 758 -26.06 -10.85 34.03
C LEU A 758 -25.78 -9.34 33.90
N LYS A 759 -25.07 -8.76 34.86
CA LYS A 759 -24.82 -7.32 35.05
C LYS A 759 -24.20 -6.63 33.84
N ARG A 760 -23.47 -7.37 33.00
CA ARG A 760 -22.76 -6.85 31.83
C ARG A 760 -23.57 -6.89 30.54
N LEU A 761 -24.73 -7.54 30.55
CA LEU A 761 -25.53 -7.73 29.35
C LEU A 761 -26.03 -6.40 28.79
N SER A 762 -25.59 -6.09 27.58
CA SER A 762 -25.92 -4.86 26.87
C SER A 762 -26.90 -5.10 25.74
N LYS A 763 -26.86 -6.27 25.11
CA LYS A 763 -27.69 -6.56 23.95
C LYS A 763 -28.09 -8.03 23.85
N ILE A 764 -29.38 -8.25 23.62
CA ILE A 764 -29.93 -9.53 23.19
C ILE A 764 -30.71 -9.30 21.89
N ASP A 765 -30.45 -10.13 20.89
CA ASP A 765 -31.17 -10.10 19.62
C ASP A 765 -31.74 -11.50 19.29
N LEU A 766 -33.05 -11.63 19.46
CA LEU A 766 -33.86 -12.83 19.16
C LEU A 766 -34.81 -12.55 17.98
N SER A 767 -34.49 -11.59 17.10
CA SER A 767 -35.38 -11.31 15.98
C SER A 767 -35.58 -12.55 15.11
N GLU A 768 -36.82 -12.80 14.67
CA GLU A 768 -37.17 -13.95 13.82
C GLU A 768 -37.03 -15.33 14.51
N CYS A 769 -37.03 -15.36 15.84
CA CYS A 769 -37.16 -16.59 16.64
C CYS A 769 -38.63 -16.90 16.95
N ASN A 770 -39.40 -17.24 15.91
CA ASN A 770 -40.87 -17.26 15.94
C ASN A 770 -41.52 -18.25 16.92
N LYS A 771 -40.74 -19.23 17.40
CA LYS A 771 -41.17 -20.23 18.35
C LYS A 771 -40.86 -19.90 19.81
N VAL A 772 -40.03 -18.89 20.07
CA VAL A 772 -39.70 -18.53 21.45
C VAL A 772 -41.02 -18.07 22.03
N ASP A 773 -41.46 -18.74 23.10
CA ASP A 773 -42.69 -18.41 23.80
C ASP A 773 -42.45 -17.13 24.61
N VAL A 774 -42.17 -16.05 23.89
CA VAL A 774 -42.26 -14.69 24.39
C VAL A 774 -43.74 -14.33 24.28
N ASP A 775 -44.58 -14.98 25.09
CA ASP A 775 -45.91 -14.48 25.41
C ASP A 775 -45.74 -13.24 26.32
N VAL A 776 -45.11 -12.20 25.76
CA VAL A 776 -44.87 -10.87 26.36
C VAL A 776 -46.18 -10.11 26.56
N GLY A 777 -47.30 -10.68 26.07
CA GLY A 777 -48.64 -10.14 26.24
C GLY A 777 -49.10 -10.12 27.71
N ASN A 778 -48.78 -11.16 28.49
CA ASN A 778 -49.21 -11.28 29.89
C ASN A 778 -48.05 -11.27 30.91
N HIS A 779 -46.82 -11.57 30.47
CA HIS A 779 -45.64 -11.67 31.33
C HIS A 779 -44.38 -11.06 30.69
N ALA A 780 -44.48 -9.84 30.16
CA ALA A 780 -43.28 -9.07 29.89
C ALA A 780 -42.44 -8.93 31.17
N PRO A 781 -41.08 -8.85 31.10
CA PRO A 781 -40.28 -8.58 32.28
C PRO A 781 -40.83 -7.32 32.94
N ASP A 782 -41.22 -7.46 34.20
CA ASP A 782 -41.61 -6.36 35.07
C ASP A 782 -40.65 -5.19 34.85
N PRO A 783 -41.09 -3.92 34.82
CA PRO A 783 -40.21 -2.77 34.95
C PRO A 783 -39.08 -2.96 35.98
N LEU A 784 -39.33 -3.69 37.07
CA LEU A 784 -38.36 -4.09 38.09
C LEU A 784 -37.30 -5.08 37.57
N LEU A 785 -37.67 -6.00 36.68
CA LEU A 785 -36.76 -6.95 36.05
C LEU A 785 -35.80 -6.29 35.07
N VAL A 786 -36.31 -5.35 34.28
CA VAL A 786 -35.49 -4.49 33.43
C VAL A 786 -34.54 -3.62 34.29
N GLN A 787 -35.00 -3.18 35.47
CA GLN A 787 -34.15 -2.46 36.42
C GLN A 787 -33.08 -3.35 37.07
N GLU A 788 -33.38 -4.61 37.41
CA GLU A 788 -32.43 -5.53 38.04
C GLU A 788 -31.39 -6.07 37.06
N CYS A 789 -31.78 -6.47 35.85
CA CYS A 789 -30.85 -7.00 34.84
C CYS A 789 -29.90 -5.95 34.26
N PHE A 790 -30.27 -4.67 34.22
CA PHE A 790 -29.54 -3.62 33.50
C PHE A 790 -29.00 -2.48 34.39
N ARG A 791 -28.96 -2.68 35.71
CA ARG A 791 -28.59 -1.67 36.72
C ARG A 791 -27.19 -1.07 36.56
N GLU A 792 -26.24 -1.81 35.95
CA GLU A 792 -24.81 -1.41 35.85
C GLU A 792 -24.40 -0.76 34.51
N LYS A 793 -25.19 -0.87 33.43
CA LYS A 793 -24.89 -0.29 32.10
C LYS A 793 -25.71 0.98 31.83
N GLU A 794 -25.15 1.91 31.05
CA GLU A 794 -25.83 3.16 30.71
C GLU A 794 -27.05 2.98 29.81
N SER A 795 -27.06 1.93 28.98
CA SER A 795 -28.15 1.53 28.10
C SER A 795 -28.06 0.05 27.73
N SER A 796 -29.20 -0.62 27.61
CA SER A 796 -29.30 -2.01 27.14
C SER A 796 -30.48 -2.18 26.19
N THR A 797 -30.36 -3.14 25.26
CA THR A 797 -31.35 -3.36 24.19
C THR A 797 -31.72 -4.84 24.08
N ILE A 798 -33.02 -5.12 24.01
CA ILE A 798 -33.57 -6.45 23.72
C ILE A 798 -34.41 -6.34 22.45
N ILE A 799 -34.16 -7.23 21.49
CA ILE A 799 -34.94 -7.35 20.26
C ILE A 799 -35.54 -8.75 20.24
N TYR A 800 -36.85 -8.85 20.02
CA TYR A 800 -37.57 -10.14 20.01
C TYR A 800 -38.72 -10.09 18.98
N PRO A 801 -39.26 -11.26 18.56
CA PRO A 801 -40.32 -11.30 17.57
C PRO A 801 -41.65 -10.83 18.18
N GLY A 802 -42.39 -10.00 17.45
CA GLY A 802 -43.67 -9.48 17.94
C GLY A 802 -44.15 -8.26 17.16
N SER A 803 -45.45 -7.98 17.26
CA SER A 803 -46.12 -6.94 16.46
C SER A 803 -46.89 -5.90 17.29
N ARG A 804 -46.81 -5.97 18.62
CA ARG A 804 -47.51 -5.10 19.58
C ARG A 804 -46.56 -4.63 20.67
N ILE A 805 -46.86 -3.46 21.23
CA ILE A 805 -46.18 -2.94 22.43
C ILE A 805 -46.72 -3.70 23.65
N PRO A 806 -45.88 -4.07 24.64
CA PRO A 806 -46.35 -4.69 25.88
C PRO A 806 -47.37 -3.83 26.65
N GLU A 807 -48.35 -4.46 27.31
CA GLU A 807 -49.50 -3.77 27.91
C GLU A 807 -49.14 -2.82 29.07
N TRP A 808 -48.03 -3.05 29.77
CA TRP A 808 -47.56 -2.20 30.88
C TRP A 808 -46.96 -0.86 30.42
N PHE A 809 -46.79 -0.62 29.12
CA PHE A 809 -46.41 0.68 28.61
C PHE A 809 -47.55 1.69 28.78
N LYS A 810 -47.33 2.65 29.67
CA LYS A 810 -48.33 3.69 30.00
C LYS A 810 -48.61 4.65 28.86
N TYR A 811 -47.58 4.97 28.05
CA TYR A 811 -47.69 5.94 26.96
C TYR A 811 -47.33 5.27 25.64
N CYS A 812 -48.35 4.94 24.84
CA CYS A 812 -48.20 4.26 23.56
C CYS A 812 -48.81 5.08 22.42
N LYS A 813 -48.25 4.95 21.23
CA LYS A 813 -48.84 5.47 19.99
C LYS A 813 -48.65 4.46 18.87
N GLU A 814 -49.76 4.09 18.24
CA GLU A 814 -49.81 3.21 17.09
C GLU A 814 -50.23 4.00 15.84
N THR A 815 -49.64 3.70 14.70
CA THR A 815 -49.96 4.32 13.40
C THR A 815 -50.67 3.34 12.49
N THR A 816 -51.60 3.84 11.66
CA THR A 816 -52.38 3.01 10.72
C THR A 816 -51.55 2.48 9.55
N SER A 817 -50.43 3.14 9.25
CA SER A 817 -49.40 2.69 8.30
C SER A 817 -48.03 2.88 8.92
N TYR A 818 -47.01 2.22 8.34
CA TYR A 818 -45.64 2.46 8.75
C TYR A 818 -45.24 3.93 8.54
N THR A 819 -44.46 4.46 9.46
CA THR A 819 -43.92 5.83 9.41
C THR A 819 -42.41 5.84 9.64
N ASN A 820 -41.75 6.95 9.31
CA ASN A 820 -40.34 7.18 9.67
C ASN A 820 -40.18 7.85 11.04
N SER A 821 -41.27 8.34 11.62
CA SER A 821 -41.23 9.02 12.90
C SER A 821 -42.54 8.92 13.67
N ILE A 822 -42.46 8.61 14.96
CA ILE A 822 -43.59 8.60 15.90
C ILE A 822 -43.29 9.55 17.06
N GLU A 823 -44.22 10.45 17.34
CA GLU A 823 -44.12 11.40 18.45
C GLU A 823 -45.13 11.11 19.55
N ILE A 824 -44.65 10.98 20.79
CA ILE A 824 -45.46 10.77 22.01
C ILE A 824 -45.24 11.96 22.93
N GLU A 825 -46.31 12.65 23.29
CA GLU A 825 -46.27 13.74 24.27
C GLU A 825 -46.78 13.24 25.61
N ILE A 826 -45.97 13.42 26.65
CA ILE A 826 -46.31 13.07 28.03
C ILE A 826 -46.49 14.38 28.80
N ASP A 827 -47.73 14.64 29.20
CA ASP A 827 -48.06 15.72 30.13
C ASP A 827 -47.57 15.32 31.52
N HIS A 828 -46.48 15.95 31.95
CA HIS A 828 -45.87 15.68 33.24
C HIS A 828 -46.19 16.83 34.20
N ASN A 829 -47.41 16.84 34.75
CA ASN A 829 -47.79 17.71 35.86
C ASN A 829 -47.08 17.29 37.15
N ALA A 830 -45.85 17.78 37.34
CA ALA A 830 -45.00 17.51 38.49
C ALA A 830 -45.43 18.25 39.78
N SER A 831 -46.73 18.53 39.98
CA SER A 831 -47.25 19.22 41.16
C SER A 831 -47.83 18.30 42.24
N ILE A 832 -47.96 16.98 42.01
CA ILE A 832 -48.73 16.14 42.95
C ILE A 832 -47.88 15.17 43.79
N TYR A 833 -46.71 14.64 43.35
CA TYR A 833 -46.03 13.59 44.14
C TYR A 833 -44.47 13.55 44.22
N GLY A 834 -43.72 14.59 43.83
CA GLY A 834 -42.28 14.69 44.19
C GLY A 834 -41.35 13.55 43.74
N HIS A 835 -41.74 12.70 42.78
CA HIS A 835 -40.97 11.54 42.35
C HIS A 835 -39.91 11.89 41.28
N GLN A 836 -38.66 11.45 41.49
CA GLN A 836 -37.55 11.61 40.53
C GLN A 836 -37.54 10.45 39.53
N ILE A 837 -37.53 10.73 38.22
CA ILE A 837 -37.33 9.72 37.17
C ILE A 837 -35.90 9.18 37.27
N VAL A 838 -35.74 7.86 37.39
CA VAL A 838 -34.45 7.17 37.56
C VAL A 838 -34.04 6.38 36.32
N ALA A 839 -34.96 6.02 35.43
CA ALA A 839 -34.68 5.36 34.16
C ALA A 839 -35.86 5.51 33.18
N LEU A 840 -35.61 5.25 31.90
CA LEU A 840 -36.62 5.17 30.85
C LEU A 840 -36.60 3.80 30.20
N VAL A 841 -37.79 3.27 29.89
CA VAL A 841 -37.94 2.14 28.98
C VAL A 841 -38.66 2.61 27.72
N LEU A 842 -38.08 2.29 26.57
CA LEU A 842 -38.52 2.74 25.26
C LEU A 842 -38.82 1.49 24.43
N CYS A 843 -39.98 1.47 23.79
CA CYS A 843 -40.40 0.38 22.91
C CYS A 843 -40.61 0.91 21.50
N SER A 844 -40.20 0.14 20.50
CA SER A 844 -40.49 0.41 19.09
C SER A 844 -40.84 -0.88 18.38
N VAL A 845 -41.99 -0.91 17.73
CA VAL A 845 -42.36 -2.01 16.82
C VAL A 845 -41.94 -1.62 15.41
N VAL A 846 -41.01 -2.39 14.86
CA VAL A 846 -40.39 -2.14 13.57
C VAL A 846 -40.83 -3.22 12.58
N GLY A 847 -41.13 -2.80 11.36
CA GLY A 847 -41.44 -3.70 10.26
C GLY A 847 -40.20 -4.32 9.63
N ARG A 848 -40.37 -4.93 8.46
CA ARG A 848 -39.29 -5.51 7.66
C ARG A 848 -38.13 -4.52 7.42
N LEU A 849 -36.91 -5.00 7.60
CA LEU A 849 -35.66 -4.25 7.45
C LEU A 849 -34.83 -4.83 6.29
N ASP A 850 -34.63 -4.07 5.22
CA ASP A 850 -33.79 -4.52 4.08
C ASP A 850 -32.30 -4.18 4.26
N GLU A 851 -31.98 -3.17 5.08
CA GLU A 851 -30.61 -2.70 5.37
C GLU A 851 -30.43 -2.46 6.87
N ARG A 852 -29.17 -2.26 7.31
CA ARG A 852 -28.89 -1.86 8.70
C ARG A 852 -29.45 -0.46 8.96
N GLU A 853 -30.34 -0.37 9.94
CA GLU A 853 -30.98 0.89 10.33
C GLU A 853 -30.67 1.21 11.79
N PHE A 854 -30.97 2.43 12.22
CA PHE A 854 -31.01 2.72 13.64
C PHE A 854 -32.19 3.59 14.04
N ILE A 855 -32.75 3.29 15.21
CA ILE A 855 -33.77 4.14 15.82
C ILE A 855 -33.07 5.26 16.58
N ALA A 856 -33.29 6.49 16.13
CA ALA A 856 -32.87 7.71 16.79
C ALA A 856 -34.00 8.20 17.69
N ILE A 857 -33.74 8.32 18.98
CA ILE A 857 -34.74 8.80 19.94
C ILE A 857 -34.32 10.16 20.45
N SER A 858 -35.26 11.12 20.44
CA SER A 858 -35.03 12.46 20.96
C SER A 858 -36.11 12.86 21.97
N ILE A 859 -35.70 13.63 22.99
CA ILE A 859 -36.60 14.18 24.01
C ILE A 859 -36.58 15.70 23.88
N ASN A 860 -37.74 16.31 23.62
CA ASN A 860 -37.90 17.74 23.37
C ASN A 860 -36.93 18.25 22.27
N GLY A 861 -36.77 17.47 21.19
CA GLY A 861 -35.90 17.80 20.06
C GLY A 861 -34.41 17.55 20.29
N LYS A 862 -34.00 17.07 21.47
CA LYS A 862 -32.59 16.73 21.76
C LYS A 862 -32.38 15.23 21.65
N LEU A 863 -31.50 14.80 20.75
CA LEU A 863 -31.16 13.39 20.53
C LEU A 863 -30.52 12.78 21.80
N ILE A 864 -31.00 11.61 22.20
CA ILE A 864 -30.37 10.76 23.22
C ILE A 864 -29.13 10.13 22.59
N ARG A 865 -27.99 10.07 23.30
CA ARG A 865 -26.70 9.60 22.76
C ARG A 865 -26.65 8.09 22.43
N HIS A 866 -27.75 7.37 22.57
CA HIS A 866 -27.85 5.94 22.33
C HIS A 866 -28.62 5.66 21.04
N ARG A 867 -28.00 4.91 20.13
CA ARG A 867 -28.61 4.47 18.86
C ARG A 867 -28.84 2.97 18.92
N ASN A 868 -30.07 2.53 18.69
CA ASN A 868 -30.36 1.11 18.54
C ASN A 868 -30.10 0.70 17.11
N TYR A 869 -28.98 0.03 16.85
CA TYR A 869 -28.67 -0.53 15.54
C TYR A 869 -29.49 -1.79 15.33
N LEU A 870 -30.37 -1.75 14.34
CA LEU A 870 -31.16 -2.88 13.87
C LEU A 870 -30.48 -3.47 12.65
N ARG A 871 -30.39 -4.80 12.59
CA ARG A 871 -29.85 -5.53 11.45
C ARG A 871 -31.00 -5.94 10.50
N PRO A 872 -30.71 -6.24 9.22
CA PRO A 872 -31.71 -6.68 8.26
C PRO A 872 -32.50 -7.90 8.76
N SER A 873 -33.78 -7.98 8.40
CA SER A 873 -34.74 -9.00 8.86
C SER A 873 -35.69 -9.39 7.73
N MET A 874 -36.01 -10.69 7.61
CA MET A 874 -36.88 -11.22 6.55
C MET A 874 -38.36 -11.24 6.93
N ASP A 875 -38.68 -11.29 8.23
CA ASP A 875 -40.06 -11.29 8.75
C ASP A 875 -40.70 -9.89 8.95
N THR A 876 -42.02 -9.87 9.18
CA THR A 876 -42.86 -8.67 9.07
C THR A 876 -42.78 -7.69 10.24
N HIS A 877 -42.50 -8.12 11.48
CA HIS A 877 -42.46 -7.25 12.66
C HIS A 877 -41.52 -7.76 13.77
N CYS A 878 -40.74 -6.86 14.38
CA CYS A 878 -39.99 -7.11 15.61
C CYS A 878 -40.26 -6.01 16.64
N VAL A 879 -40.11 -6.35 17.92
CA VAL A 879 -40.20 -5.41 19.04
C VAL A 879 -38.80 -5.13 19.57
N CYS A 880 -38.42 -3.86 19.58
CA CYS A 880 -37.18 -3.38 20.16
C CYS A 880 -37.49 -2.68 21.50
N LEU A 881 -37.03 -3.27 22.60
CA LEU A 881 -37.05 -2.68 23.94
C LEU A 881 -35.67 -2.12 24.26
N GLN A 882 -35.64 -0.89 24.76
CA GLN A 882 -34.42 -0.23 25.19
C GLN A 882 -34.60 0.33 26.59
N TYR A 883 -33.69 -0.05 27.49
CA TYR A 883 -33.55 0.53 28.81
C TYR A 883 -32.45 1.60 28.79
N ILE A 884 -32.71 2.73 29.43
CA ILE A 884 -31.71 3.80 29.57
C ILE A 884 -31.69 4.30 31.01
N ALA A 885 -30.53 4.19 31.66
CA ALA A 885 -30.35 4.64 33.03
C ALA A 885 -30.36 6.18 33.13
N GLY A 886 -31.00 6.72 34.17
CA GLY A 886 -31.15 8.16 34.37
C GLY A 886 -29.84 8.93 34.51
N ASN A 887 -28.76 8.25 34.95
CA ASN A 887 -27.41 8.82 35.03
C ASN A 887 -26.83 9.16 33.64
N SER A 888 -27.12 8.34 32.61
CA SER A 888 -26.69 8.58 31.22
C SER A 888 -27.46 9.75 30.56
N MET A 889 -28.63 10.11 31.12
CA MET A 889 -29.54 11.10 30.54
C MET A 889 -29.35 12.55 31.00
N MET A 890 -28.47 12.84 31.98
CA MET A 890 -28.36 14.19 32.58
C MET A 890 -29.73 14.82 32.93
N LEU A 891 -30.66 14.02 33.47
CA LEU A 891 -32.01 14.48 33.84
C LEU A 891 -32.01 15.50 35.00
N SER A 892 -30.96 15.56 35.83
CA SER A 892 -31.01 16.24 37.13
C SER A 892 -30.93 17.77 37.13
N ARG A 893 -30.69 18.47 36.00
CA ARG A 893 -30.59 19.95 36.01
C ARG A 893 -31.36 20.72 34.93
N ARG A 894 -31.95 20.06 33.92
CA ARG A 894 -32.58 20.78 32.78
C ARG A 894 -34.07 20.52 32.57
N TYR A 895 -34.63 19.43 33.09
CA TYR A 895 -36.05 19.15 32.99
C TYR A 895 -36.71 19.61 34.29
N LYS A 896 -36.90 20.93 34.41
CA LYS A 896 -37.60 21.53 35.55
C LYS A 896 -39.06 21.09 35.51
N VAL A 897 -39.55 20.72 36.70
CA VAL A 897 -40.96 20.58 37.11
C VAL A 897 -41.88 21.48 36.27
N GLY A 898 -42.79 20.89 35.48
CA GLY A 898 -43.86 21.61 34.76
C GLY A 898 -43.80 21.66 33.22
N ASN A 899 -42.81 21.04 32.56
CA ASN A 899 -42.76 20.98 31.09
C ASN A 899 -43.18 19.61 30.55
N ASN A 900 -44.05 19.60 29.53
CA ASN A 900 -44.39 18.40 28.76
C ASN A 900 -43.12 17.77 28.14
N MET A 901 -43.02 16.45 28.18
CA MET A 901 -41.95 15.70 27.53
C MET A 901 -42.44 15.15 26.19
N ARG A 902 -41.86 15.61 25.09
CA ARG A 902 -42.08 15.09 23.74
C ARG A 902 -40.98 14.09 23.40
N PHE A 903 -41.36 12.83 23.23
CA PHE A 903 -40.51 11.76 22.73
C PHE A 903 -40.72 11.60 21.23
N THR A 904 -39.66 11.74 20.44
CA THR A 904 -39.69 11.50 18.99
C THR A 904 -38.81 10.29 18.70
N PHE A 905 -39.42 9.21 18.22
CA PHE A 905 -38.77 8.04 17.66
C PHE A 905 -38.63 8.29 16.17
N GLY A 906 -37.40 8.25 15.64
CA GLY A 906 -37.15 8.56 14.24
C GLY A 906 -36.16 7.60 13.60
N ILE A 907 -36.38 7.26 12.34
CA ILE A 907 -35.47 6.46 11.52
C ILE A 907 -35.09 7.27 10.27
N ARG A 908 -33.84 7.12 9.83
CA ARG A 908 -33.30 7.85 8.66
C ARG A 908 -33.58 7.18 7.32
N SER A 909 -34.10 5.95 7.33
CA SER A 909 -34.44 5.18 6.15
C SER A 909 -35.35 5.93 5.17
N LYS A 910 -35.22 5.60 3.88
CA LYS A 910 -36.17 6.03 2.84
C LYS A 910 -37.50 5.26 2.92
N LYS A 911 -37.52 4.08 3.55
CA LYS A 911 -38.73 3.26 3.72
C LYS A 911 -39.30 3.44 5.13
N ALA A 912 -40.61 3.66 5.19
CA ALA A 912 -41.33 3.73 6.45
C ALA A 912 -41.40 2.36 7.11
N ILE A 913 -40.90 2.24 8.34
CA ILE A 913 -40.77 0.96 9.04
C ILE A 913 -41.17 1.00 10.52
N LEU A 914 -41.47 2.16 11.14
CA LEU A 914 -42.02 2.22 12.50
C LEU A 914 -43.54 2.07 12.47
N LYS A 915 -44.09 1.11 13.22
CA LYS A 915 -45.54 0.88 13.35
C LYS A 915 -46.12 1.46 14.64
N SER A 916 -45.39 1.31 15.74
CA SER A 916 -45.82 1.82 17.03
C SER A 916 -44.61 2.09 17.93
N ALA A 917 -44.78 3.04 18.85
CA ALA A 917 -43.77 3.37 19.85
C ALA A 917 -44.41 3.47 21.24
N GLY A 918 -43.63 3.14 22.26
CA GLY A 918 -44.03 3.17 23.66
C GLY A 918 -42.97 3.80 24.55
N VAL A 919 -43.40 4.53 25.57
CA VAL A 919 -42.53 5.13 26.58
C VAL A 919 -43.06 4.77 27.97
N HIS A 920 -42.17 4.29 28.84
CA HIS A 920 -42.43 4.08 30.26
C HIS A 920 -41.37 4.80 31.09
N LEU A 921 -41.81 5.49 32.13
CA LEU A 921 -40.96 6.29 33.03
C LEU A 921 -40.84 5.56 34.37
N ILE A 922 -39.62 5.25 34.81
CA ILE A 922 -39.37 4.58 36.10
C ILE A 922 -39.04 5.63 37.17
N TYR A 923 -39.72 5.60 38.32
CA TYR A 923 -39.54 6.58 39.39
C TYR A 923 -38.83 6.00 40.62
N ARG A 924 -38.17 6.88 41.40
CA ARG A 924 -37.34 6.50 42.56
C ARG A 924 -38.09 5.80 43.72
N ASN A 925 -39.41 5.93 43.80
CA ASN A 925 -40.23 5.40 44.91
C ASN A 925 -41.14 4.24 44.50
N ASP A 926 -40.95 3.65 43.32
CA ASP A 926 -41.72 2.47 42.88
C ASP A 926 -41.23 1.20 43.63
N ASN A 927 -41.33 1.19 44.97
CA ASN A 927 -41.49 -0.03 45.76
C ASN A 927 -43.00 -0.26 45.87
N PHE A 928 -43.65 -0.70 44.78
CA PHE A 928 -45.05 -1.11 44.85
C PHE A 928 -45.11 -2.52 45.44
N ILE A 929 -45.20 -2.57 46.77
CA ILE A 929 -45.86 -3.68 47.46
C ILE A 929 -47.35 -3.36 47.45
N ASP A 930 -48.14 -4.04 46.61
CA ASP A 930 -49.22 -4.89 47.11
C ASP A 930 -49.78 -5.79 45.98
N PRO A 931 -49.79 -7.12 46.17
CA PRO A 931 -50.42 -8.06 45.24
C PRO A 931 -51.92 -8.12 45.51
N ILE A 932 -52.73 -7.90 44.46
CA ILE A 932 -54.10 -8.44 44.39
C ILE A 932 -54.18 -9.31 43.16
#